data_AF-A0A2E4G4P3-F1
#
_entry.id   AF-A0A2E4G4P3-F1
#
_cell.length_a   1.000
_cell.length_b   1.000
_cell.length_c   1.000
_cell.angle_alpha   90.00
_cell.angle_beta   90.00
_cell.angle_gamma   90.00
#
_symmetry.space_group_name_H-M   'P 1'
#
loop_
_entity.id
_entity.type
_entity.pdbx_description
1 polymer ?
#
loop_
_entity_poly.entity_id
_entity_poly.type
_entity_poly.pdbx_seq_one_letter_code
_entity_poly.pdbx_strand_id
1 'polypeptide(L)'
;MAAGGGNATQKNPNRNGLAAGCSPASTIIRLNFNNVNTRVEAGGLWWQDRANGVADYEVPAGSNSYAIYAGGLWLAGLDVNGQLKAAASKFGQGVDFWTGPLDTIGLAEVDAETCSEYDQFFNTKRAEVATFVAYNRAKENGTADIDYPDYQIPKSILDWPGNGNPRKNEAFKLAPYVNVGGDASYEPEEGDYPFYDLAGTVDCRAPRKDRSESSRRPLFGDENFWWIFNDKGNLHTETNAPSIGMEIHGQAFAFATSDEVNDMTFYNFELINRSTFTLTDTYFASYVDPDVGNSSDDYVGCDVNRGLGYCYNGDDFDESVRGQTGYGVRPAAIGIDFFEGPFQDADGINNYYGVGPGEALNGLGYWDTTDVRGQDTIKDNERFGMRRFVYYNIGSAQNGDPTLAIHYYNYMRGLWQNGQAMQHGGDGLNSPAVEQGTPTFFMFPGDSDPLHWGTTDPNTGLTTVPRNLNWTEDNPGVGEDRNDEGDRRFLQSAGPFTLEPGNVNDITVGVVFAQAESGGRLASVEKIFTADDKAQALFDNCFQVLSGPDAPDVTVQELSQELIFYLTNPDFSNNANEAYEESDPNIVTPDTLLNQTPPLFYDDKYRFQGYQIFQLAGPGISISDIGDPDKARIVFQSDIRDGVTDLTNFIFNDELEANFPETKVIGADEGIRHSIKITEDLFAAGNNRLINFKTYYYLAIAYGYNEYKPYAQGIAPNDENPFAPAFDGQKIPYISSRRTADGGAVKAFTAIPHDPTFEALGTEVNSTYGDLAQITRLQGTGNGGQAIRFSQNTINRLFSDPDWNNPDSLINELEYIAGEGPFNIKVIDPLNLIDGTFNLELIDERISPLANTPEITDDSTGWRIWLIGGGPEDTIYSERFIHEPNEQLLLNPNWGISIEIEKGSQPGNLLAEDNNGFISASVEFKDPSKQWLGGIPDSDLENPFNWILSGTFSQSSELNNRMYNDYILESTGSSPDPNEDYETILFGTWAPYRLCRYRNDAPGAVNAPANDKRDVVDLSMNAGLELAALNSVTVVITNDKSKWSRVPVIETNDENNRMRVKTKLSVDKDGNEVDTTGYGGASNSIIEDSLSSNNEEDAGYISAIGMGW
;
A
#
# COMPACT_ATOMS: atom_id res chain seq x y z
N MET A 1 -96.04 -9.07 -4.21
CA MET A 1 -96.61 -8.14 -3.21
C MET A 1 -95.51 -7.76 -2.24
N ALA A 2 -95.59 -6.55 -1.71
CA ALA A 2 -94.50 -5.75 -1.16
C ALA A 2 -93.83 -6.25 0.14
N ALA A 3 -92.54 -5.91 0.24
CA ALA A 3 -91.75 -5.35 1.36
C ALA A 3 -91.87 -5.89 2.80
N GLY A 4 -90.72 -6.04 3.47
CA GLY A 4 -90.62 -5.92 4.94
C GLY A 4 -89.37 -6.53 5.61
N GLY A 5 -88.32 -5.70 5.76
CA GLY A 5 -87.39 -5.56 6.92
C GLY A 5 -86.85 -6.73 7.74
N GLY A 6 -85.53 -6.74 7.94
CA GLY A 6 -84.84 -7.43 9.04
C GLY A 6 -83.37 -7.01 9.18
N ASN A 7 -83.07 -6.20 10.21
CA ASN A 7 -81.72 -5.75 10.59
C ASN A 7 -80.76 -6.92 10.86
N ALA A 8 -79.55 -6.86 10.30
CA ALA A 8 -78.39 -7.58 10.80
C ALA A 8 -77.28 -6.58 11.12
N THR A 9 -77.02 -6.39 12.41
CA THR A 9 -75.91 -5.63 12.97
C THR A 9 -74.57 -6.25 12.53
N GLN A 10 -73.72 -5.42 11.93
CA GLN A 10 -72.30 -5.72 11.74
C GLN A 10 -71.67 -5.98 13.12
N LYS A 11 -71.11 -7.18 13.30
CA LYS A 11 -70.14 -7.44 14.37
C LYS A 11 -68.77 -6.97 13.88
N ASN A 12 -68.29 -5.88 14.47
CA ASN A 12 -66.84 -5.61 14.55
C ASN A 12 -66.15 -6.78 15.25
N PRO A 13 -65.06 -7.35 14.70
CA PRO A 13 -64.07 -8.02 15.51
C PRO A 13 -63.08 -6.95 16.03
N ASN A 14 -63.13 -6.73 17.35
CA ASN A 14 -62.00 -6.18 18.12
C ASN A 14 -60.75 -7.01 17.81
N ARG A 15 -59.60 -6.40 17.46
CA ARG A 15 -58.58 -5.87 18.39
C ARG A 15 -58.32 -6.80 19.59
N ASN A 16 -57.38 -7.72 19.40
CA ASN A 16 -56.54 -8.32 20.43
C ASN A 16 -55.10 -8.31 19.88
N GLY A 17 -54.17 -7.69 20.60
CA GLY A 17 -52.75 -7.71 20.28
C GLY A 17 -52.21 -9.14 20.43
N LEU A 18 -51.83 -9.74 19.32
CA LEU A 18 -51.10 -10.99 19.25
C LEU A 18 -49.70 -10.63 18.77
N ALA A 19 -48.69 -11.15 19.46
CA ALA A 19 -47.29 -11.06 19.03
C ALA A 19 -47.15 -11.44 17.55
N ALA A 20 -46.24 -10.78 16.82
CA ALA A 20 -46.06 -10.94 15.37
C ALA A 20 -45.74 -12.39 14.94
N GLY A 21 -45.32 -13.24 15.88
CA GLY A 21 -45.14 -14.67 15.66
C GLY A 21 -43.84 -15.01 14.95
N CYS A 22 -42.85 -14.11 15.00
CA CYS A 22 -41.53 -14.37 14.46
C CYS A 22 -40.87 -15.54 15.20
N SER A 23 -40.22 -16.40 14.42
CA SER A 23 -39.38 -17.48 14.97
C SER A 23 -38.02 -16.88 15.34
N PRO A 24 -37.30 -17.44 16.35
CA PRO A 24 -35.92 -17.06 16.61
C PRO A 24 -35.08 -17.14 15.32
N ALA A 25 -34.15 -16.20 15.17
CA ALA A 25 -33.22 -16.21 14.06
C ALA A 25 -32.43 -17.53 14.02
N SER A 26 -32.12 -17.98 12.81
CA SER A 26 -31.41 -19.25 12.59
C SER A 26 -30.18 -19.10 11.73
N THR A 27 -30.07 -17.98 11.00
CA THR A 27 -28.94 -17.74 10.13
C THR A 27 -27.71 -17.30 10.94
N ILE A 28 -26.59 -17.94 10.62
CA ILE A 28 -25.28 -17.72 11.21
C ILE A 28 -24.31 -17.47 10.05
N ILE A 29 -23.42 -16.49 10.23
CA ILE A 29 -22.27 -16.27 9.37
C ILE A 29 -20.98 -16.36 10.18
N ARG A 30 -19.87 -16.70 9.52
CA ARG A 30 -18.53 -16.68 10.12
C ARG A 30 -17.71 -15.54 9.55
N LEU A 31 -17.19 -14.70 10.43
CA LEU A 31 -16.14 -13.74 10.12
C LEU A 31 -14.81 -14.48 10.24
N ASN A 32 -14.19 -14.75 9.08
CA ASN A 32 -12.94 -15.47 8.95
C ASN A 32 -12.15 -14.81 7.82
N PHE A 33 -11.51 -13.70 8.17
CA PHE A 33 -10.81 -12.83 7.23
C PHE A 33 -9.36 -12.60 7.62
N ASN A 34 -9.16 -12.22 8.87
CA ASN A 34 -7.87 -11.97 9.50
C ASN A 34 -7.48 -13.17 10.38
N ASN A 35 -6.65 -12.97 11.40
CA ASN A 35 -6.27 -14.02 12.35
C ASN A 35 -7.37 -14.34 13.38
N VAL A 36 -8.62 -13.89 13.13
CA VAL A 36 -9.81 -14.21 13.92
C VAL A 36 -10.75 -15.09 13.12
N ASN A 37 -11.30 -16.11 13.76
CA ASN A 37 -12.40 -16.91 13.24
C ASN A 37 -13.53 -16.93 14.26
N THR A 38 -14.65 -16.30 13.92
CA THR A 38 -15.76 -16.13 14.86
C THR A 38 -17.12 -16.14 14.18
N ARG A 39 -18.18 -16.48 14.92
CA ARG A 39 -19.55 -16.51 14.39
C ARG A 39 -20.42 -15.34 14.85
N VAL A 40 -21.32 -14.93 13.97
CA VAL A 40 -22.32 -13.89 14.21
C VAL A 40 -23.70 -14.47 13.86
N GLU A 41 -24.65 -14.42 14.80
CA GLU A 41 -26.04 -14.80 14.59
C GLU A 41 -26.90 -13.56 14.29
N ALA A 42 -27.81 -13.67 13.31
CA ALA A 42 -28.64 -12.54 12.89
C ALA A 42 -29.58 -12.02 14.00
N GLY A 43 -29.83 -12.85 15.03
CA GLY A 43 -30.62 -12.50 16.23
C GLY A 43 -29.86 -11.71 17.30
N GLY A 44 -28.64 -11.23 17.04
CA GLY A 44 -27.91 -10.36 17.99
C GLY A 44 -27.18 -11.09 19.12
N LEU A 45 -26.88 -12.38 18.95
CA LEU A 45 -25.93 -13.13 19.78
C LEU A 45 -24.69 -13.42 18.95
N TRP A 46 -23.50 -13.20 19.52
CA TRP A 46 -22.24 -13.38 18.83
C TRP A 46 -21.31 -14.31 19.61
N TRP A 47 -20.33 -14.86 18.90
CA TRP A 47 -19.16 -15.54 19.46
C TRP A 47 -19.42 -16.88 20.15
N GLN A 48 -20.68 -17.35 20.17
CA GLN A 48 -21.08 -18.60 20.82
C GLN A 48 -21.59 -19.64 19.82
N ASP A 49 -21.05 -20.85 19.86
CA ASP A 49 -21.76 -22.02 19.34
C ASP A 49 -22.91 -22.42 20.27
N ARG A 50 -24.05 -21.77 20.09
CA ARG A 50 -25.26 -22.01 20.90
C ARG A 50 -25.74 -23.47 20.85
N ALA A 51 -25.55 -24.17 19.72
CA ALA A 51 -26.03 -25.53 19.54
C ALA A 51 -25.23 -26.54 20.37
N ASN A 52 -23.93 -26.30 20.51
CA ASN A 52 -23.01 -27.17 21.25
C ASN A 52 -22.66 -26.63 22.64
N GLY A 53 -22.98 -25.37 22.95
CA GLY A 53 -22.64 -24.71 24.21
C GLY A 53 -21.13 -24.51 24.37
N VAL A 54 -20.45 -24.07 23.31
CA VAL A 54 -18.99 -23.83 23.30
C VAL A 54 -18.67 -22.44 22.77
N ALA A 55 -17.53 -21.89 23.21
CA ALA A 55 -16.96 -20.66 22.68
C ALA A 55 -16.61 -20.79 21.19
N ASP A 56 -16.67 -19.68 20.46
CA ASP A 56 -16.39 -19.67 19.02
C ASP A 56 -15.62 -18.42 18.55
N TYR A 57 -15.18 -17.52 19.43
CA TYR A 57 -14.22 -16.46 19.09
C TYR A 57 -12.79 -17.00 19.16
N GLU A 58 -12.29 -17.54 18.05
CA GLU A 58 -11.00 -18.22 17.96
C GLU A 58 -9.90 -17.25 17.49
N VAL A 59 -8.87 -17.06 18.33
CA VAL A 59 -7.68 -16.25 18.02
C VAL A 59 -6.45 -16.88 18.69
N PRO A 60 -5.35 -17.18 17.97
CA PRO A 60 -5.22 -17.15 16.50
C PRO A 60 -6.18 -18.11 15.79
N ALA A 61 -6.64 -17.77 14.60
CA ALA A 61 -7.53 -18.60 13.81
C ALA A 61 -6.90 -19.99 13.52
N GLY A 62 -7.67 -21.06 13.72
CA GLY A 62 -7.20 -22.44 13.57
C GLY A 62 -6.33 -22.97 14.73
N SER A 63 -6.13 -22.20 15.80
CA SER A 63 -5.37 -22.63 16.98
C SER A 63 -6.15 -23.57 17.91
N ASN A 64 -7.48 -23.64 17.77
CA ASN A 64 -8.40 -24.27 18.72
C ASN A 64 -8.33 -23.64 20.13
N SER A 65 -7.88 -22.39 20.23
CA SER A 65 -7.90 -21.55 21.44
C SER A 65 -8.93 -20.44 21.25
N TYR A 66 -9.77 -20.22 22.25
CA TYR A 66 -10.90 -19.28 22.17
C TYR A 66 -10.77 -18.23 23.27
N ALA A 67 -11.09 -16.98 22.95
CA ALA A 67 -10.96 -15.87 23.88
C ALA A 67 -12.32 -15.37 24.43
N ILE A 68 -13.41 -15.64 23.72
CA ILE A 68 -14.76 -15.18 24.10
C ILE A 68 -15.78 -16.29 23.88
N TYR A 69 -16.62 -16.52 24.88
CA TYR A 69 -17.71 -17.49 24.85
C TYR A 69 -18.98 -16.95 24.22
N ALA A 70 -19.38 -15.72 24.58
CA ALA A 70 -20.58 -15.09 24.05
C ALA A 70 -20.54 -13.56 24.15
N GLY A 71 -21.30 -12.89 23.29
CA GLY A 71 -21.58 -11.46 23.44
C GLY A 71 -22.90 -11.03 22.81
N GLY A 72 -23.35 -9.83 23.15
CA GLY A 72 -24.58 -9.28 22.60
C GLY A 72 -24.95 -7.91 23.16
N LEU A 73 -26.12 -7.40 22.75
CA LEU A 73 -26.61 -6.07 23.12
C LEU A 73 -27.66 -6.10 24.21
N TRP A 74 -27.53 -5.21 25.18
CA TRP A 74 -28.53 -4.98 26.21
C TRP A 74 -29.05 -3.54 26.10
N LEU A 75 -30.37 -3.37 26.09
CA LEU A 75 -31.02 -2.07 26.05
C LEU A 75 -32.17 -2.06 27.05
N ALA A 76 -32.24 -1.04 27.90
CA ALA A 76 -33.40 -0.86 28.78
C ALA A 76 -33.61 0.60 29.18
N GLY A 77 -34.87 0.95 29.46
CA GLY A 77 -35.27 2.27 29.89
C GLY A 77 -36.68 2.30 30.44
N LEU A 78 -37.10 3.47 30.91
CA LEU A 78 -38.45 3.71 31.43
C LEU A 78 -39.29 4.47 30.41
N ASP A 79 -40.48 3.96 30.10
CA ASP A 79 -41.43 4.73 29.32
C ASP A 79 -41.98 5.94 30.11
N VAL A 80 -42.73 6.80 29.44
CA VAL A 80 -43.36 7.99 30.06
C VAL A 80 -44.30 7.70 31.24
N ASN A 81 -44.71 6.44 31.44
CA ASN A 81 -45.53 6.00 32.56
C ASN A 81 -44.70 5.34 33.68
N GLY A 82 -43.38 5.29 33.55
CA GLY A 82 -42.45 4.64 34.47
C GLY A 82 -42.42 3.11 34.35
N GLN A 83 -42.91 2.54 33.24
CA GLN A 83 -42.82 1.11 32.99
C GLN A 83 -41.45 0.75 32.40
N LEU A 84 -40.76 -0.21 33.02
CA LEU A 84 -39.51 -0.76 32.49
C LEU A 84 -39.77 -1.49 31.17
N LYS A 85 -39.00 -1.10 30.16
CA LYS A 85 -38.84 -1.77 28.87
C LYS A 85 -37.40 -2.25 28.77
N ALA A 86 -37.19 -3.46 28.28
CA ALA A 86 -35.85 -4.01 28.12
C ALA A 86 -35.82 -5.02 26.98
N ALA A 87 -34.66 -5.16 26.34
CA ALA A 87 -34.31 -6.24 25.43
C ALA A 87 -32.86 -6.60 25.69
N ALA A 88 -32.55 -7.88 25.89
CA ALA A 88 -31.18 -8.33 26.12
C ALA A 88 -30.89 -9.64 25.40
N SER A 89 -29.66 -9.76 24.90
CA SER A 89 -29.11 -11.01 24.41
C SER A 89 -28.16 -11.59 25.45
N LYS A 90 -28.43 -12.83 25.86
CA LYS A 90 -27.54 -13.62 26.73
C LYS A 90 -27.37 -15.00 26.11
N PHE A 91 -26.25 -15.65 26.39
CA PHE A 91 -26.05 -17.04 26.02
C PHE A 91 -27.22 -17.92 26.50
N GLY A 92 -27.54 -18.97 25.73
CA GLY A 92 -28.63 -19.90 26.04
C GLY A 92 -29.81 -19.81 25.06
N GLN A 93 -31.03 -20.00 25.57
CA GLN A 93 -32.24 -20.21 24.76
C GLN A 93 -33.25 -19.05 24.82
N GLY A 94 -33.00 -18.02 25.63
CA GLY A 94 -33.85 -16.83 25.67
C GLY A 94 -33.66 -15.99 24.41
N VAL A 95 -34.75 -15.32 24.00
CA VAL A 95 -34.83 -14.53 22.78
C VAL A 95 -35.65 -13.27 23.04
N ASP A 96 -35.01 -12.12 22.84
CA ASP A 96 -35.61 -10.79 22.88
C ASP A 96 -35.42 -10.01 21.56
N PHE A 97 -34.68 -10.58 20.59
CA PHE A 97 -34.40 -9.99 19.28
C PHE A 97 -34.81 -10.94 18.14
N TRP A 98 -35.33 -10.37 17.05
CA TRP A 98 -35.78 -11.04 15.83
C TRP A 98 -35.32 -10.28 14.60
N THR A 99 -35.18 -10.95 13.47
CA THR A 99 -34.70 -10.34 12.22
C THR A 99 -35.75 -9.46 11.55
N GLY A 100 -35.29 -8.49 10.76
CA GLY A 100 -36.10 -7.65 9.89
C GLY A 100 -36.45 -6.26 10.43
N PRO A 101 -36.84 -5.33 9.54
CA PRO A 101 -37.22 -3.96 9.89
C PRO A 101 -38.61 -3.89 10.54
N LEU A 102 -38.84 -2.84 11.33
CA LEU A 102 -40.15 -2.52 11.89
C LEU A 102 -40.88 -1.49 11.03
N ASP A 103 -42.21 -1.45 11.12
CA ASP A 103 -42.99 -0.40 10.47
C ASP A 103 -42.65 1.01 10.99
N THR A 104 -42.79 2.00 10.11
CA THR A 104 -42.55 3.42 10.46
C THR A 104 -43.85 4.19 10.72
N ILE A 105 -44.99 3.51 10.88
CA ILE A 105 -46.30 4.17 11.10
C ILE A 105 -46.62 4.38 12.58
N GLY A 106 -45.62 4.16 13.44
CA GLY A 106 -45.68 4.41 14.89
C GLY A 106 -46.25 3.26 15.70
N LEU A 107 -46.45 2.09 15.09
CA LEU A 107 -46.74 0.87 15.84
C LEU A 107 -45.49 0.04 16.04
N ALA A 108 -44.45 0.19 15.20
CA ALA A 108 -43.21 -0.58 15.30
C ALA A 108 -43.49 -2.09 15.28
N GLU A 109 -44.39 -2.53 14.40
CA GLU A 109 -44.74 -3.93 14.23
C GLU A 109 -43.98 -4.52 13.04
N VAL A 110 -43.87 -5.85 13.05
CA VAL A 110 -43.32 -6.67 11.97
C VAL A 110 -44.23 -7.88 11.77
N ASP A 111 -44.08 -8.62 10.68
CA ASP A 111 -44.76 -9.90 10.48
C ASP A 111 -43.76 -11.05 10.31
N ALA A 112 -44.23 -12.28 10.54
CA ALA A 112 -43.40 -13.47 10.48
C ALA A 112 -42.77 -13.72 9.09
N GLU A 113 -43.41 -13.24 8.01
CA GLU A 113 -42.87 -13.35 6.65
C GLU A 113 -41.65 -12.44 6.48
N THR A 114 -41.74 -11.19 6.97
CA THR A 114 -40.63 -10.22 6.99
C THR A 114 -39.48 -10.70 7.86
N CYS A 115 -39.77 -11.24 9.06
CA CYS A 115 -38.72 -11.83 9.90
C CYS A 115 -37.97 -12.96 9.17
N SER A 116 -38.69 -13.84 8.46
CA SER A 116 -38.06 -14.91 7.69
C SER A 116 -37.32 -14.42 6.44
N GLU A 117 -37.78 -13.33 5.82
CA GLU A 117 -37.14 -12.70 4.66
C GLU A 117 -35.79 -12.07 5.03
N TYR A 118 -35.69 -11.48 6.22
CA TYR A 118 -34.48 -10.81 6.71
C TYR A 118 -33.63 -11.69 7.66
N ASP A 119 -33.94 -12.98 7.84
CA ASP A 119 -33.06 -13.95 8.54
C ASP A 119 -31.87 -14.32 7.62
N GLN A 120 -31.06 -13.32 7.27
CA GLN A 120 -29.90 -13.42 6.39
C GLN A 120 -28.91 -12.27 6.65
N PHE A 121 -27.69 -12.42 6.12
CA PHE A 121 -26.68 -11.36 6.08
C PHE A 121 -26.46 -10.87 4.66
N PHE A 122 -26.24 -9.57 4.52
CA PHE A 122 -25.90 -8.91 3.26
C PHE A 122 -24.40 -8.62 3.29
N ASN A 123 -23.64 -9.52 2.67
CA ASN A 123 -22.19 -9.52 2.73
C ASN A 123 -21.65 -8.64 1.61
N THR A 124 -20.72 -7.75 1.91
CA THR A 124 -20.07 -6.90 0.91
C THR A 124 -18.57 -6.87 1.15
N LYS A 125 -17.82 -6.66 0.07
CA LYS A 125 -16.38 -6.40 0.13
C LYS A 125 -16.09 -5.04 -0.48
N ARG A 126 -15.21 -4.27 0.16
CA ARG A 126 -14.85 -2.92 -0.30
C ARG A 126 -14.32 -2.95 -1.74
N ALA A 127 -13.45 -3.90 -2.06
CA ALA A 127 -12.86 -4.00 -3.39
C ALA A 127 -13.86 -4.43 -4.47
N GLU A 128 -14.80 -5.32 -4.15
CA GLU A 128 -15.87 -5.71 -5.08
C GLU A 128 -16.72 -4.48 -5.49
N VAL A 129 -17.00 -3.59 -4.53
CA VAL A 129 -17.65 -2.31 -4.78
C VAL A 129 -16.75 -1.36 -5.58
N ALA A 130 -15.45 -1.31 -5.29
CA ALA A 130 -14.50 -0.49 -6.06
C ALA A 130 -14.41 -0.94 -7.54
N THR A 131 -14.32 -2.24 -7.80
CA THR A 131 -14.35 -2.82 -9.15
C THR A 131 -15.64 -2.47 -9.87
N PHE A 132 -16.80 -2.54 -9.20
CA PHE A 132 -18.07 -2.12 -9.78
C PHE A 132 -18.10 -0.63 -10.15
N VAL A 133 -17.55 0.25 -9.31
CA VAL A 133 -17.44 1.69 -9.61
C VAL A 133 -16.50 1.93 -10.80
N ALA A 134 -15.36 1.22 -10.86
CA ALA A 134 -14.43 1.30 -11.99
C ALA A 134 -15.07 0.80 -13.31
N TYR A 135 -15.79 -0.31 -13.25
CA TYR A 135 -16.57 -0.84 -14.38
C TYR A 135 -17.59 0.17 -14.91
N ASN A 136 -18.36 0.82 -14.04
CA ASN A 136 -19.33 1.84 -14.47
C ASN A 136 -18.64 3.04 -15.11
N ARG A 137 -17.47 3.47 -14.61
CA ARG A 137 -16.66 4.50 -15.26
C ARG A 137 -16.17 4.06 -16.65
N ALA A 138 -15.72 2.82 -16.80
CA ALA A 138 -15.33 2.26 -18.11
C ALA A 138 -16.53 2.18 -19.08
N LYS A 139 -17.73 1.88 -18.57
CA LYS A 139 -18.98 1.88 -19.34
C LYS A 139 -19.35 3.28 -19.83
N GLU A 140 -19.19 4.29 -18.98
CA GLU A 140 -19.35 5.70 -19.36
C GLU A 140 -18.33 6.16 -20.42
N ASN A 141 -17.09 5.65 -20.33
CA ASN A 141 -16.01 5.93 -21.28
C ASN A 141 -16.08 5.10 -22.57
N GLY A 142 -16.92 4.06 -22.63
CA GLY A 142 -17.07 3.18 -23.79
C GLY A 142 -15.97 2.12 -23.93
N THR A 143 -15.21 1.83 -22.87
CA THR A 143 -14.09 0.88 -22.86
C THR A 143 -14.39 -0.41 -22.09
N ALA A 144 -15.55 -0.52 -21.42
CA ALA A 144 -15.89 -1.66 -20.58
C ALA A 144 -15.80 -3.04 -21.26
N ASP A 145 -16.12 -3.15 -22.55
CA ASP A 145 -16.02 -4.42 -23.29
C ASP A 145 -14.56 -4.89 -23.50
N ILE A 146 -13.60 -3.97 -23.36
CA ILE A 146 -12.16 -4.21 -23.49
C ILE A 146 -11.56 -4.42 -22.10
N ASP A 147 -11.86 -3.52 -21.16
CA ASP A 147 -11.25 -3.47 -19.83
C ASP A 147 -11.87 -4.53 -18.89
N TYR A 148 -13.13 -4.91 -19.12
CA TYR A 148 -13.92 -5.81 -18.26
C TYR A 148 -14.79 -6.80 -19.08
N PRO A 149 -14.21 -7.57 -20.02
CA PRO A 149 -14.97 -8.35 -21.01
C PRO A 149 -15.90 -9.42 -20.40
N ASP A 150 -15.51 -9.97 -19.25
CA ASP A 150 -16.24 -11.04 -18.55
C ASP A 150 -16.89 -10.58 -17.23
N TYR A 151 -16.85 -9.28 -16.90
CA TYR A 151 -17.38 -8.80 -15.63
C TYR A 151 -18.90 -8.91 -15.55
N GLN A 152 -19.39 -9.36 -14.39
CA GLN A 152 -20.80 -9.43 -14.07
C GLN A 152 -21.04 -8.77 -12.71
N ILE A 153 -22.10 -7.97 -12.60
CA ILE A 153 -22.44 -7.31 -11.35
C ILE A 153 -22.70 -8.40 -10.29
N PRO A 154 -21.96 -8.37 -9.17
CA PRO A 154 -22.06 -9.41 -8.17
C PRO A 154 -23.35 -9.28 -7.35
N LYS A 155 -23.79 -10.40 -6.78
CA LYS A 155 -25.03 -10.45 -5.99
C LYS A 155 -25.01 -9.55 -4.76
N SER A 156 -23.84 -9.31 -4.16
CA SER A 156 -23.74 -8.41 -3.00
C SER A 156 -24.24 -7.00 -3.30
N ILE A 157 -24.11 -6.56 -4.57
CA ILE A 157 -24.53 -5.26 -5.07
C ILE A 157 -25.98 -5.37 -5.59
N LEU A 158 -26.31 -6.41 -6.35
CA LEU A 158 -27.66 -6.58 -6.90
C LEU A 158 -28.73 -6.78 -5.81
N ASP A 159 -28.42 -7.59 -4.80
CA ASP A 159 -29.35 -7.96 -3.74
C ASP A 159 -29.20 -7.06 -2.48
N TRP A 160 -28.42 -5.97 -2.58
CA TRP A 160 -28.22 -5.03 -1.47
C TRP A 160 -29.56 -4.43 -1.01
N PRO A 161 -29.90 -4.44 0.29
CA PRO A 161 -31.22 -4.08 0.78
C PRO A 161 -31.35 -2.57 0.98
N GLY A 162 -30.94 -1.77 -0.02
CA GLY A 162 -30.99 -0.30 0.04
C GLY A 162 -32.42 0.24 0.17
N ASN A 163 -33.38 -0.38 -0.53
CA ASN A 163 -34.76 0.05 -0.61
C ASN A 163 -35.65 -0.70 0.39
N GLY A 164 -36.42 0.03 1.21
CA GLY A 164 -37.50 -0.59 1.99
C GLY A 164 -38.80 -0.75 1.21
N ASN A 165 -39.63 -1.69 1.65
CA ASN A 165 -40.90 -2.04 1.03
C ASN A 165 -42.04 -1.11 1.49
N PRO A 166 -42.57 -0.23 0.62
CA PRO A 166 -43.63 0.71 1.00
C PRO A 166 -44.96 0.02 1.35
N ARG A 167 -45.19 -1.23 0.90
CA ARG A 167 -46.40 -1.99 1.21
C ARG A 167 -46.40 -2.53 2.64
N LYS A 168 -45.21 -2.72 3.21
CA LYS A 168 -44.99 -3.11 4.61
C LYS A 168 -44.81 -1.90 5.54
N ASN A 169 -44.80 -0.68 4.98
CA ASN A 169 -44.49 0.57 5.66
C ASN A 169 -43.09 0.60 6.28
N GLU A 170 -42.13 -0.02 5.60
CA GLU A 170 -40.72 0.06 5.96
C GLU A 170 -40.15 1.44 5.63
N ALA A 171 -39.03 1.81 6.27
CA ALA A 171 -38.32 3.04 5.94
C ALA A 171 -37.87 3.01 4.47
N PHE A 172 -37.97 4.14 3.78
CA PHE A 172 -37.65 4.19 2.34
C PHE A 172 -36.21 3.75 2.04
N LYS A 173 -35.26 4.19 2.87
CA LYS A 173 -33.86 3.75 2.86
C LYS A 173 -33.61 2.86 4.08
N LEU A 174 -33.22 1.61 3.84
CA LEU A 174 -32.94 0.62 4.90
C LEU A 174 -31.45 0.39 5.10
N ALA A 175 -30.66 0.38 4.02
CA ALA A 175 -29.22 0.19 4.07
C ALA A 175 -28.48 1.37 3.44
N PRO A 176 -27.23 1.63 3.83
CA PRO A 176 -26.45 2.72 3.27
C PRO A 176 -26.02 2.41 1.82
N TYR A 177 -26.26 3.36 0.91
CA TYR A 177 -25.85 3.31 -0.49
C TYR A 177 -25.54 4.70 -1.03
N VAL A 178 -24.65 4.75 -2.03
CA VAL A 178 -24.40 5.92 -2.88
C VAL A 178 -25.37 5.85 -4.05
N ASN A 179 -26.12 6.94 -4.25
CA ASN A 179 -27.00 7.08 -5.39
C ASN A 179 -26.27 7.88 -6.48
N VAL A 180 -25.91 7.19 -7.56
CA VAL A 180 -25.21 7.75 -8.72
C VAL A 180 -26.22 8.26 -9.76
N GLY A 181 -27.32 7.53 -9.95
CA GLY A 181 -28.36 7.86 -10.94
C GLY A 181 -29.14 9.16 -10.65
N GLY A 182 -29.02 9.70 -9.44
CA GLY A 182 -29.70 10.90 -8.96
C GLY A 182 -31.20 10.69 -8.67
N ASP A 183 -31.67 9.45 -8.67
CA ASP A 183 -33.03 9.11 -8.24
C ASP A 183 -33.09 8.98 -6.71
N ALA A 184 -34.21 8.52 -6.16
CA ALA A 184 -34.34 8.35 -4.72
C ALA A 184 -34.02 6.91 -4.29
N SER A 185 -34.22 5.93 -5.17
CA SER A 185 -34.08 4.50 -4.87
C SER A 185 -32.64 4.02 -4.97
N TYR A 186 -32.38 2.79 -4.54
CA TYR A 186 -31.18 2.05 -4.88
C TYR A 186 -31.41 1.27 -6.18
N GLU A 187 -30.72 1.65 -7.25
CA GLU A 187 -30.80 1.04 -8.58
C GLU A 187 -29.39 0.67 -9.11
N PRO A 188 -28.90 -0.56 -8.86
CA PRO A 188 -27.53 -0.94 -9.21
C PRO A 188 -27.28 -0.96 -10.73
N GLU A 189 -28.31 -1.12 -11.54
CA GLU A 189 -28.18 -1.04 -13.02
C GLU A 189 -27.85 0.38 -13.52
N GLU A 190 -28.17 1.41 -12.72
CA GLU A 190 -27.87 2.82 -12.96
C GLU A 190 -26.55 3.26 -12.26
N GLY A 191 -25.80 2.30 -11.72
CA GLY A 191 -24.49 2.54 -11.11
C GLY A 191 -24.51 2.77 -9.61
N ASP A 192 -25.64 2.61 -8.92
CA ASP A 192 -25.71 2.71 -7.45
C ASP A 192 -24.97 1.55 -6.77
N TYR A 193 -24.37 1.81 -5.60
CA TYR A 193 -23.60 0.80 -4.87
C TYR A 193 -23.68 0.97 -3.34
N PRO A 194 -23.43 -0.10 -2.55
CA PRO A 194 -23.33 -0.03 -1.09
C PRO A 194 -22.30 1.03 -0.66
N PHE A 195 -22.62 1.87 0.31
CA PHE A 195 -21.85 3.09 0.56
C PHE A 195 -20.50 2.83 1.25
N TYR A 196 -19.46 2.53 0.48
CA TYR A 196 -18.07 2.59 0.93
C TYR A 196 -17.46 3.96 0.63
N ASP A 197 -16.69 4.52 1.55
CA ASP A 197 -15.86 5.71 1.27
C ASP A 197 -14.61 5.28 0.48
N LEU A 198 -14.76 5.20 -0.84
CA LEU A 198 -13.67 4.82 -1.73
C LEU A 198 -12.63 5.93 -1.90
N ALA A 199 -13.01 7.19 -1.63
CA ALA A 199 -12.14 8.35 -1.80
C ALA A 199 -11.36 8.72 -0.53
N GLY A 200 -11.73 8.17 0.63
CA GLY A 200 -11.10 8.47 1.91
C GLY A 200 -11.40 9.87 2.44
N THR A 201 -12.55 10.46 2.07
CA THR A 201 -12.87 11.88 2.37
C THR A 201 -14.00 12.06 3.39
N VAL A 202 -14.62 10.97 3.84
CA VAL A 202 -15.79 11.01 4.73
C VAL A 202 -15.31 10.92 6.18
N ASP A 203 -15.54 12.00 6.94
CA ASP A 203 -15.46 11.94 8.39
C ASP A 203 -16.67 11.19 8.95
N CYS A 204 -16.47 9.91 9.21
CA CYS A 204 -17.42 9.03 9.87
C CYS A 204 -17.78 9.45 11.29
N ARG A 205 -17.01 10.30 12.00
CA ARG A 205 -17.30 10.75 13.38
C ARG A 205 -18.19 11.99 13.39
N ALA A 206 -18.33 12.65 12.24
CA ALA A 206 -19.12 13.86 12.11
C ALA A 206 -20.55 13.65 12.65
N PRO A 207 -21.10 14.64 13.39
CA PRO A 207 -22.44 14.51 13.92
C PRO A 207 -23.47 14.44 12.79
N ARG A 208 -24.54 13.66 13.03
CA ARG A 208 -25.70 13.62 12.13
C ARG A 208 -26.31 15.02 12.04
N LYS A 209 -26.68 15.45 10.83
CA LYS A 209 -27.37 16.73 10.62
C LYS A 209 -28.73 16.76 11.30
N ASP A 210 -29.42 15.62 11.30
CA ASP A 210 -30.68 15.39 11.99
C ASP A 210 -30.61 14.00 12.65
N ARG A 211 -30.94 13.93 13.95
CA ARG A 211 -30.92 12.69 14.75
C ARG A 211 -31.99 11.68 14.33
N SER A 212 -32.82 11.98 13.32
CA SER A 212 -33.79 11.05 12.72
C SER A 212 -33.32 10.42 11.40
N GLU A 213 -32.21 10.89 10.84
CA GLU A 213 -31.63 10.28 9.64
C GLU A 213 -31.02 8.91 10.00
N SER A 214 -31.40 7.86 9.28
CA SER A 214 -30.87 6.48 9.38
C SER A 214 -30.18 6.08 8.07
N SER A 215 -29.32 5.07 8.13
CA SER A 215 -28.65 4.45 6.97
C SER A 215 -27.86 5.46 6.12
N ARG A 216 -27.21 6.42 6.79
CA ARG A 216 -26.41 7.49 6.14
C ARG A 216 -24.91 7.34 6.33
N ARG A 217 -24.46 6.48 7.24
CA ARG A 217 -23.03 6.24 7.47
C ARG A 217 -22.43 5.32 6.41
N PRO A 218 -21.14 5.47 6.10
CA PRO A 218 -20.45 4.53 5.25
C PRO A 218 -20.35 3.15 5.91
N LEU A 219 -20.18 2.14 5.08
CA LEU A 219 -19.73 0.80 5.45
C LEU A 219 -18.22 0.81 5.65
N PHE A 220 -17.75 -0.01 6.57
CA PHE A 220 -16.36 -0.12 7.00
C PHE A 220 -15.82 -1.52 6.74
N GLY A 221 -14.49 -1.68 6.86
CA GLY A 221 -13.81 -2.96 6.63
C GLY A 221 -13.53 -3.27 5.17
N ASP A 222 -12.61 -4.22 4.96
CA ASP A 222 -12.45 -4.85 3.64
C ASP A 222 -13.50 -5.95 3.43
N GLU A 223 -13.87 -6.63 4.52
CA GLU A 223 -14.99 -7.57 4.59
C GLU A 223 -16.02 -7.07 5.62
N ASN A 224 -17.28 -7.05 5.20
CA ASN A 224 -18.39 -6.51 5.96
C ASN A 224 -19.63 -7.40 5.85
N PHE A 225 -20.26 -7.67 6.98
CA PHE A 225 -21.57 -8.29 7.08
C PHE A 225 -22.57 -7.29 7.65
N TRP A 226 -23.63 -7.04 6.89
CA TRP A 226 -24.69 -6.11 7.29
C TRP A 226 -26.03 -6.84 7.45
N TRP A 227 -26.83 -6.49 8.45
CA TRP A 227 -28.15 -7.09 8.67
C TRP A 227 -29.08 -6.18 9.50
N ILE A 228 -30.38 -6.50 9.51
CA ILE A 228 -31.41 -5.79 10.29
C ILE A 228 -32.06 -6.73 11.29
N PHE A 229 -32.21 -6.28 12.53
CA PHE A 229 -32.96 -6.98 13.57
C PHE A 229 -33.71 -5.99 14.48
N ASN A 230 -34.61 -6.50 15.32
CA ASN A 230 -35.52 -5.71 16.14
C ASN A 230 -35.92 -6.44 17.42
N ASP A 231 -36.45 -5.71 18.40
CA ASP A 231 -36.90 -6.29 19.67
C ASP A 231 -38.41 -6.61 19.74
N LYS A 232 -39.15 -6.50 18.64
CA LYS A 232 -40.63 -6.54 18.66
C LYS A 232 -41.25 -7.63 17.77
N GLY A 233 -40.47 -8.64 17.38
CA GLY A 233 -40.95 -9.81 16.63
C GLY A 233 -41.79 -10.82 17.43
N ASN A 234 -41.57 -10.96 18.75
CA ASN A 234 -42.39 -11.84 19.60
C ASN A 234 -42.34 -11.43 21.09
N LEU A 235 -42.93 -12.24 21.96
CA LEU A 235 -42.78 -12.09 23.41
C LEU A 235 -41.33 -12.34 23.82
N HIS A 236 -40.76 -11.41 24.58
CA HIS A 236 -39.45 -11.53 25.20
C HIS A 236 -39.41 -12.70 26.18
N THR A 237 -38.38 -13.52 26.07
CA THR A 237 -38.20 -14.73 26.88
C THR A 237 -36.90 -14.72 27.67
N GLU A 238 -35.94 -13.87 27.31
CA GLU A 238 -34.71 -13.66 28.07
C GLU A 238 -35.00 -12.73 29.26
N THR A 239 -35.34 -11.46 28.99
CA THR A 239 -35.62 -10.49 30.07
C THR A 239 -37.01 -10.64 30.67
N ASN A 240 -37.96 -11.21 29.93
CA ASN A 240 -39.41 -11.19 30.21
C ASN A 240 -40.00 -9.76 30.33
N ALA A 241 -39.28 -8.74 29.82
CA ALA A 241 -39.77 -7.37 29.80
C ALA A 241 -40.74 -7.15 28.62
N PRO A 242 -41.58 -6.11 28.67
CA PRO A 242 -42.26 -5.64 27.47
C PRO A 242 -41.25 -5.03 26.49
N SER A 243 -41.45 -5.26 25.19
CA SER A 243 -40.63 -4.69 24.13
C SER A 243 -40.68 -3.16 24.07
N ILE A 244 -39.60 -2.61 23.52
CA ILE A 244 -39.35 -1.20 23.25
C ILE A 244 -39.96 -0.80 21.91
N GLY A 245 -39.77 -1.60 20.86
CA GLY A 245 -39.96 -1.15 19.47
C GLY A 245 -38.67 -0.57 18.89
N MET A 246 -37.56 -1.23 19.19
CA MET A 246 -36.22 -0.92 18.72
C MET A 246 -35.95 -1.69 17.42
N GLU A 247 -35.53 -0.97 16.39
CA GLU A 247 -34.93 -1.53 15.18
C GLU A 247 -33.42 -1.25 15.22
N ILE A 248 -32.62 -2.23 14.80
CA ILE A 248 -31.16 -2.19 14.86
C ILE A 248 -30.62 -2.60 13.50
N HIS A 249 -29.78 -1.75 12.92
CA HIS A 249 -28.98 -2.11 11.74
C HIS A 249 -27.59 -2.47 12.22
N GLY A 250 -27.20 -3.73 12.06
CA GLY A 250 -25.93 -4.27 12.52
C GLY A 250 -24.91 -4.35 11.40
N GLN A 251 -23.66 -4.09 11.76
CA GLN A 251 -22.49 -4.22 10.91
C GLN A 251 -21.40 -4.97 11.68
N ALA A 252 -20.83 -6.01 11.10
CA ALA A 252 -19.65 -6.70 11.61
C ALA A 252 -18.58 -6.70 10.52
N PHE A 253 -17.39 -6.19 10.82
CA PHE A 253 -16.38 -5.93 9.80
C PHE A 253 -14.95 -6.16 10.30
N ALA A 254 -14.05 -6.42 9.35
CA ALA A 254 -12.63 -6.68 9.60
C ALA A 254 -11.74 -6.09 8.49
N PHE A 255 -10.46 -5.93 8.80
CA PHE A 255 -9.44 -5.40 7.88
C PHE A 255 -8.36 -6.46 7.63
N ALA A 256 -7.88 -6.55 6.39
CA ALA A 256 -6.75 -7.40 6.05
C ALA A 256 -5.48 -6.69 6.48
N THR A 257 -4.92 -6.98 7.64
CA THR A 257 -3.72 -6.29 8.15
C THR A 257 -2.66 -7.30 8.54
N SER A 258 -1.44 -6.82 8.75
CA SER A 258 -0.31 -7.64 9.22
C SER A 258 0.21 -7.20 10.59
N ASP A 259 -0.42 -6.18 11.18
CA ASP A 259 -0.17 -5.67 12.52
C ASP A 259 -1.23 -6.19 13.52
N GLU A 260 -1.33 -5.60 14.71
CA GLU A 260 -2.24 -6.00 15.79
C GLU A 260 -3.72 -5.93 15.37
N VAL A 261 -4.08 -5.11 14.38
CA VAL A 261 -5.46 -5.06 13.84
C VAL A 261 -5.85 -6.41 13.21
N ASN A 262 -4.87 -7.24 12.84
CA ASN A 262 -5.08 -8.57 12.28
C ASN A 262 -5.71 -9.53 13.31
N ASP A 263 -5.63 -9.21 14.60
CA ASP A 263 -6.23 -9.97 15.69
C ASP A 263 -7.53 -9.32 16.23
N MET A 264 -8.09 -8.32 15.52
CA MET A 264 -9.25 -7.54 15.96
C MET A 264 -10.50 -7.75 15.09
N THR A 265 -11.69 -7.54 15.66
CA THR A 265 -12.94 -7.47 14.89
C THR A 265 -13.79 -6.31 15.37
N PHE A 266 -14.51 -5.66 14.46
CA PHE A 266 -15.26 -4.44 14.78
C PHE A 266 -16.75 -4.62 14.53
N TYR A 267 -17.55 -3.91 15.33
CA TYR A 267 -19.00 -3.97 15.25
C TYR A 267 -19.58 -2.56 15.36
N ASN A 268 -20.53 -2.25 14.47
CA ASN A 268 -21.29 -1.01 14.50
C ASN A 268 -22.79 -1.31 14.51
N PHE A 269 -23.55 -0.60 15.36
CA PHE A 269 -24.99 -0.76 15.51
C PHE A 269 -25.68 0.60 15.42
N GLU A 270 -26.52 0.77 14.41
CA GLU A 270 -27.43 1.91 14.32
C GLU A 270 -28.76 1.53 15.00
N LEU A 271 -29.05 2.16 16.14
CA LEU A 271 -30.24 1.94 16.96
C LEU A 271 -31.32 2.96 16.62
N ILE A 272 -32.52 2.49 16.27
CA ILE A 272 -33.63 3.32 15.83
C ILE A 272 -34.87 3.05 16.69
N ASN A 273 -35.32 4.07 17.44
CA ASN A 273 -36.58 3.96 18.17
C ASN A 273 -37.78 4.13 17.22
N ARG A 274 -38.36 3.03 16.76
CA ARG A 274 -39.56 3.03 15.88
C ARG A 274 -40.87 3.19 16.64
N SER A 275 -40.83 3.13 17.97
CA SER A 275 -42.01 3.25 18.83
C SER A 275 -42.60 4.68 18.85
N THR A 276 -43.77 4.84 19.46
CA THR A 276 -44.43 6.15 19.65
C THR A 276 -44.15 6.80 21.00
N PHE A 277 -43.36 6.18 21.86
CA PHE A 277 -43.07 6.71 23.20
C PHE A 277 -41.59 7.02 23.37
N THR A 278 -41.33 8.07 24.14
CA THR A 278 -39.99 8.40 24.62
C THR A 278 -39.61 7.45 25.74
N LEU A 279 -38.40 6.91 25.66
CA LEU A 279 -37.75 6.24 26.79
C LEU A 279 -36.85 7.23 27.53
N THR A 280 -36.97 7.25 28.85
CA THR A 280 -36.17 8.04 29.78
C THR A 280 -35.35 7.10 30.66
N ASP A 281 -34.27 7.60 31.27
CA ASP A 281 -33.33 6.77 32.03
C ASP A 281 -32.89 5.53 31.21
N THR A 282 -32.55 5.78 29.93
CA THR A 282 -32.23 4.73 28.96
C THR A 282 -30.75 4.40 29.01
N TYR A 283 -30.43 3.12 28.97
CA TYR A 283 -29.06 2.61 28.99
C TYR A 283 -28.90 1.59 27.89
N PHE A 284 -27.74 1.65 27.25
CA PHE A 284 -27.25 0.60 26.38
C PHE A 284 -26.05 -0.06 27.06
N ALA A 285 -25.85 -1.36 26.82
CA ALA A 285 -24.60 -2.02 27.18
C ALA A 285 -24.17 -3.06 26.14
N SER A 286 -22.85 -3.14 25.95
CA SER A 286 -22.19 -4.28 25.33
C SER A 286 -21.98 -5.35 26.39
N TYR A 287 -22.55 -6.54 26.20
CA TYR A 287 -22.42 -7.68 27.10
C TYR A 287 -21.37 -8.66 26.57
N VAL A 288 -20.51 -9.16 27.45
CA VAL A 288 -19.46 -10.12 27.14
C VAL A 288 -19.37 -11.20 28.21
N ASP A 289 -19.33 -12.44 27.75
CA ASP A 289 -18.90 -13.63 28.48
C ASP A 289 -17.52 -14.02 27.94
N PRO A 290 -16.43 -13.41 28.46
CA PRO A 290 -15.09 -13.82 28.09
C PRO A 290 -14.80 -15.21 28.66
N ASP A 291 -14.08 -16.03 27.89
CA ASP A 291 -13.52 -17.31 28.32
C ASP A 291 -12.11 -17.32 27.74
N VAL A 292 -11.12 -16.73 28.42
CA VAL A 292 -9.75 -16.66 27.86
C VAL A 292 -9.09 -18.03 28.02
N GLY A 293 -9.40 -18.92 27.07
CA GLY A 293 -9.10 -20.34 27.19
C GLY A 293 -9.98 -21.00 28.25
N ASN A 294 -9.43 -21.21 29.44
CA ASN A 294 -10.15 -21.82 30.55
C ASN A 294 -11.00 -20.80 31.31
N SER A 295 -12.33 -21.01 31.31
CA SER A 295 -13.26 -20.08 31.96
C SER A 295 -13.27 -20.13 33.49
N SER A 296 -12.51 -21.04 34.10
CA SER A 296 -12.52 -21.19 35.57
C SER A 296 -11.53 -20.28 36.28
N ASP A 297 -10.73 -19.53 35.52
CA ASP A 297 -9.66 -18.68 36.00
C ASP A 297 -9.65 -17.32 35.30
N ASP A 298 -10.81 -16.77 34.95
CA ASP A 298 -10.87 -15.42 34.38
C ASP A 298 -10.80 -14.34 35.47
N TYR A 299 -10.07 -13.27 35.18
CA TYR A 299 -10.14 -11.97 35.85
C TYR A 299 -10.55 -10.90 34.85
N VAL A 300 -11.19 -9.85 35.34
CA VAL A 300 -11.64 -8.73 34.52
C VAL A 300 -11.16 -7.40 35.05
N GLY A 301 -11.05 -6.41 34.17
CA GLY A 301 -10.67 -5.05 34.50
C GLY A 301 -11.16 -4.06 33.45
N CYS A 302 -10.93 -2.78 33.71
CA CYS A 302 -11.16 -1.74 32.71
C CYS A 302 -10.07 -0.68 32.73
N ASP A 303 -9.86 -0.05 31.57
CA ASP A 303 -9.15 1.21 31.45
C ASP A 303 -10.16 2.33 31.19
N VAL A 304 -10.28 3.25 32.14
CA VAL A 304 -11.31 4.29 32.15
C VAL A 304 -11.08 5.33 31.05
N ASN A 305 -9.83 5.74 30.82
CA ASN A 305 -9.53 6.76 29.82
C ASN A 305 -9.66 6.22 28.39
N ARG A 306 -9.26 4.97 28.18
CA ARG A 306 -9.41 4.29 26.88
C ARG A 306 -10.87 3.95 26.56
N GLY A 307 -11.68 3.68 27.58
CA GLY A 307 -13.02 3.13 27.35
C GLY A 307 -13.02 1.61 27.18
N LEU A 308 -11.91 0.96 27.51
CA LEU A 308 -11.65 -0.46 27.33
C LEU A 308 -12.09 -1.28 28.54
N GLY A 309 -12.85 -2.36 28.31
CA GLY A 309 -13.09 -3.42 29.29
C GLY A 309 -12.38 -4.69 28.87
N TYR A 310 -11.63 -5.35 29.75
CA TYR A 310 -10.76 -6.47 29.39
C TYR A 310 -10.86 -7.66 30.36
N CYS A 311 -10.46 -8.83 29.84
CA CYS A 311 -10.35 -10.10 30.53
C CYS A 311 -8.95 -10.70 30.32
N TYR A 312 -8.45 -11.41 31.32
CA TYR A 312 -7.16 -12.08 31.35
C TYR A 312 -7.19 -13.21 32.39
N ASN A 313 -6.31 -14.21 32.29
CA ASN A 313 -6.26 -15.30 33.27
C ASN A 313 -5.90 -14.81 34.69
N GLY A 314 -6.33 -15.53 35.72
CA GLY A 314 -6.05 -15.24 37.13
C GLY A 314 -4.63 -15.65 37.54
N ASP A 315 -4.06 -16.61 36.84
CA ASP A 315 -2.71 -17.13 37.02
C ASP A 315 -1.85 -17.05 35.74
N ASP A 316 -0.59 -17.52 35.82
CA ASP A 316 0.36 -17.44 34.70
C ASP A 316 0.28 -18.63 33.73
N PHE A 317 -0.72 -19.51 33.84
CA PHE A 317 -0.84 -20.69 32.99
C PHE A 317 -2.29 -21.03 32.62
N ASP A 318 -2.67 -20.71 31.39
CA ASP A 318 -3.99 -21.09 30.88
C ASP A 318 -4.05 -22.56 30.44
N GLU A 319 -4.86 -23.37 31.13
CA GLU A 319 -4.96 -24.79 30.87
C GLU A 319 -5.87 -25.15 29.68
N SER A 320 -5.52 -26.25 28.99
CA SER A 320 -6.44 -26.86 28.04
C SER A 320 -7.63 -27.50 28.76
N VAL A 321 -8.84 -27.09 28.40
CA VAL A 321 -10.09 -27.56 29.02
C VAL A 321 -11.04 -28.12 27.96
N ARG A 322 -11.72 -29.23 28.26
CA ARG A 322 -12.79 -29.83 27.42
C ARG A 322 -12.44 -30.05 25.92
N GLY A 323 -11.16 -30.16 25.57
CA GLY A 323 -10.69 -30.33 24.19
C GLY A 323 -10.38 -29.03 23.47
N GLN A 324 -10.59 -27.87 24.10
CA GLN A 324 -10.06 -26.57 23.70
C GLN A 324 -8.61 -26.46 24.18
N THR A 325 -7.77 -25.84 23.35
CA THR A 325 -6.38 -25.53 23.67
C THR A 325 -6.36 -24.27 24.52
N GLY A 326 -5.70 -24.31 25.67
CA GLY A 326 -5.41 -23.09 26.45
C GLY A 326 -4.19 -22.37 25.89
N TYR A 327 -4.08 -21.07 26.14
CA TYR A 327 -2.95 -20.21 25.76
C TYR A 327 -1.64 -20.55 26.49
N GLY A 328 -1.67 -21.43 27.50
CA GLY A 328 -0.51 -22.04 28.13
C GLY A 328 0.31 -21.06 28.96
N VAL A 329 1.64 -21.19 28.95
CA VAL A 329 2.58 -20.38 29.77
C VAL A 329 2.65 -18.89 29.40
N ARG A 330 1.93 -18.49 28.35
CA ARG A 330 1.81 -17.11 27.88
C ARG A 330 0.32 -16.82 27.72
N PRO A 331 -0.44 -16.74 28.82
CA PRO A 331 -1.88 -16.48 28.74
C PRO A 331 -2.16 -15.18 27.96
N ALA A 332 -3.23 -15.17 27.19
CA ALA A 332 -3.64 -14.02 26.40
C ALA A 332 -4.47 -13.02 27.23
N ALA A 333 -4.76 -11.87 26.65
CA ALA A 333 -5.76 -10.94 27.14
C ALA A 333 -6.70 -10.56 25.99
N ILE A 334 -7.98 -10.36 26.31
CA ILE A 334 -9.02 -9.94 25.36
C ILE A 334 -9.79 -8.76 25.94
N GLY A 335 -10.20 -7.82 25.11
CA GLY A 335 -10.94 -6.66 25.55
C GLY A 335 -11.91 -6.14 24.51
N ILE A 336 -12.85 -5.33 24.96
CA ILE A 336 -13.79 -4.59 24.14
C ILE A 336 -13.52 -3.10 24.33
N ASP A 337 -13.12 -2.44 23.26
CA ASP A 337 -13.03 -0.98 23.22
C ASP A 337 -14.40 -0.37 22.85
N PHE A 338 -14.79 0.67 23.56
CA PHE A 338 -16.06 1.38 23.38
C PHE A 338 -15.82 2.76 22.76
N PHE A 339 -15.66 2.76 21.44
CA PHE A 339 -15.34 3.96 20.65
C PHE A 339 -16.45 5.02 20.65
N GLU A 340 -17.70 4.57 20.52
CA GLU A 340 -18.81 5.44 20.17
C GLU A 340 -20.12 4.92 20.76
N GLY A 341 -20.93 5.81 21.32
CA GLY A 341 -22.22 5.48 21.92
C GLY A 341 -23.33 6.49 21.67
N PRO A 342 -24.45 6.36 22.40
CA PRO A 342 -25.61 7.24 22.28
C PRO A 342 -25.27 8.72 22.56
N PHE A 343 -26.06 9.62 21.98
CA PHE A 343 -25.97 11.04 22.28
C PHE A 343 -26.29 11.34 23.73
N GLN A 344 -25.53 12.26 24.31
CA GLN A 344 -25.89 12.90 25.56
C GLN A 344 -27.17 13.75 25.37
N ASP A 345 -27.98 13.84 26.44
CA ASP A 345 -29.18 14.68 26.43
C ASP A 345 -28.80 16.15 26.28
N ALA A 346 -29.47 16.85 25.37
CA ALA A 346 -29.16 18.23 25.05
C ALA A 346 -29.41 19.16 26.25
N ASP A 347 -28.38 19.90 26.64
CA ASP A 347 -28.41 20.88 27.73
C ASP A 347 -28.06 22.31 27.24
N GLY A 348 -27.72 22.47 25.97
CA GLY A 348 -27.35 23.73 25.32
C GLY A 348 -25.90 24.18 25.60
N ILE A 349 -25.10 23.30 26.18
CA ILE A 349 -23.69 23.48 26.53
C ILE A 349 -22.85 22.62 25.59
N ASN A 350 -21.58 22.99 25.42
CA ASN A 350 -20.58 22.06 24.89
C ASN A 350 -19.80 21.56 26.12
N ASN A 351 -20.04 20.30 26.51
CA ASN A 351 -19.53 19.76 27.76
C ASN A 351 -18.03 19.48 27.65
N TYR A 352 -17.30 19.69 28.74
CA TYR A 352 -15.85 19.52 28.75
C TYR A 352 -15.43 18.06 28.82
N TYR A 353 -14.24 17.78 28.28
CA TYR A 353 -13.43 16.64 28.71
C TYR A 353 -13.09 16.81 30.19
N GLY A 354 -13.58 15.92 31.04
CA GLY A 354 -13.50 16.08 32.49
C GLY A 354 -14.39 15.13 33.30
N VAL A 355 -14.56 15.47 34.59
CA VAL A 355 -15.26 14.62 35.58
C VAL A 355 -16.45 15.32 36.24
N GLY A 356 -16.74 16.56 35.86
CA GLY A 356 -17.89 17.32 36.33
C GLY A 356 -19.22 16.81 35.78
N PRO A 357 -20.36 17.40 36.21
CA PRO A 357 -21.67 17.03 35.69
C PRO A 357 -21.75 17.21 34.17
N GLY A 358 -22.11 16.13 33.46
CA GLY A 358 -22.20 16.11 31.99
C GLY A 358 -20.85 16.00 31.27
N GLU A 359 -19.72 15.97 31.98
CA GLU A 359 -18.38 15.81 31.40
C GLU A 359 -18.01 14.31 31.24
N ALA A 360 -16.97 14.02 30.45
CA ALA A 360 -16.46 12.67 30.25
C ALA A 360 -14.95 12.64 30.00
N LEU A 361 -14.31 11.49 30.29
CA LEU A 361 -12.91 11.23 29.96
C LEU A 361 -12.73 10.40 28.68
N ASN A 362 -13.84 9.96 28.07
CA ASN A 362 -13.90 9.20 26.83
C ASN A 362 -15.20 9.51 26.08
N GLY A 363 -15.31 9.07 24.82
CA GLY A 363 -16.42 9.38 23.92
C GLY A 363 -16.12 10.53 22.96
N LEU A 364 -17.12 10.96 22.20
CA LEU A 364 -16.98 11.93 21.11
C LEU A 364 -17.64 13.26 21.44
N GLY A 365 -17.12 14.34 20.89
CA GLY A 365 -17.74 15.67 20.91
C GLY A 365 -17.57 16.46 22.21
N TYR A 366 -16.73 15.99 23.15
CA TYR A 366 -16.42 16.74 24.37
C TYR A 366 -15.34 17.80 24.10
N TRP A 367 -15.54 19.01 24.61
CA TRP A 367 -14.55 20.09 24.50
C TRP A 367 -13.28 19.74 25.29
N ASP A 368 -12.20 19.46 24.55
CA ASP A 368 -10.87 19.31 25.11
C ASP A 368 -9.94 20.43 24.62
N THR A 369 -9.46 21.25 25.57
CA THR A 369 -8.49 22.32 25.27
C THR A 369 -7.10 21.81 24.89
N THR A 370 -6.82 20.54 25.14
CA THR A 370 -5.56 19.86 24.86
C THR A 370 -5.59 19.05 23.58
N ASP A 371 -6.76 18.90 22.94
CA ASP A 371 -6.88 18.18 21.68
C ASP A 371 -6.25 18.98 20.53
N VAL A 372 -5.15 18.44 20.02
CA VAL A 372 -4.39 18.99 18.88
C VAL A 372 -5.10 18.78 17.54
N ARG A 373 -6.16 17.96 17.49
CA ARG A 373 -6.89 17.56 16.27
C ARG A 373 -8.01 18.53 15.88
N GLY A 374 -8.23 19.57 16.70
CA GLY A 374 -9.22 20.61 16.49
C GLY A 374 -10.20 20.69 17.65
N GLN A 375 -10.39 21.89 18.19
CA GLN A 375 -11.32 22.10 19.29
C GLN A 375 -12.76 22.00 18.76
N ASP A 376 -13.50 20.99 19.20
CA ASP A 376 -14.91 20.88 18.87
C ASP A 376 -15.67 22.04 19.48
N THR A 377 -16.31 22.88 18.66
CA THR A 377 -17.10 24.05 19.11
C THR A 377 -18.60 23.84 19.00
N ILE A 378 -19.03 22.66 18.56
CA ILE A 378 -20.44 22.30 18.38
C ILE A 378 -21.05 22.02 19.75
N LYS A 379 -22.33 22.35 19.94
CA LYS A 379 -23.05 22.11 21.19
C LYS A 379 -23.96 20.91 21.01
N ASP A 380 -24.17 20.15 22.08
CA ASP A 380 -25.09 19.02 22.11
C ASP A 380 -24.76 17.95 21.03
N ASN A 381 -23.49 17.80 20.65
CA ASN A 381 -23.01 16.71 19.81
C ASN A 381 -22.15 15.69 20.58
N GLU A 382 -22.12 15.80 21.91
CA GLU A 382 -21.47 14.86 22.80
C GLU A 382 -22.11 13.48 22.73
N ARG A 383 -21.25 12.46 22.71
CA ARG A 383 -21.66 11.06 22.60
C ARG A 383 -20.89 10.25 23.59
N PHE A 384 -21.62 9.42 24.32
CA PHE A 384 -21.05 8.62 25.39
C PHE A 384 -20.03 7.62 24.86
N GLY A 385 -18.84 7.58 25.46
CA GLY A 385 -18.03 6.38 25.52
C GLY A 385 -18.50 5.48 26.68
N MET A 386 -17.61 4.66 27.21
CA MET A 386 -17.89 3.82 28.37
C MET A 386 -18.19 4.67 29.62
N ARG A 387 -19.44 4.63 30.11
CA ARG A 387 -19.86 5.34 31.34
C ARG A 387 -19.83 4.47 32.60
N ARG A 388 -19.93 3.16 32.43
CA ARG A 388 -19.85 2.17 33.50
C ARG A 388 -19.20 0.90 33.00
N PHE A 389 -18.36 0.31 33.84
CA PHE A 389 -17.86 -1.05 33.66
C PHE A 389 -18.32 -1.89 34.85
N VAL A 390 -19.11 -2.92 34.58
CA VAL A 390 -19.70 -3.78 35.60
C VAL A 390 -19.33 -5.22 35.29
N TYR A 391 -19.00 -5.97 36.34
CA TYR A 391 -18.79 -7.41 36.26
C TYR A 391 -19.83 -8.19 37.08
N TYR A 392 -20.05 -9.44 36.72
CA TYR A 392 -20.81 -10.39 37.52
C TYR A 392 -20.30 -11.81 37.31
N ASN A 393 -20.59 -12.68 38.27
CA ASN A 393 -20.15 -14.06 38.32
C ASN A 393 -21.23 -15.00 37.81
N ILE A 394 -20.81 -16.21 37.43
CA ILE A 394 -21.75 -17.33 37.26
C ILE A 394 -22.54 -17.59 38.56
N GLY A 395 -23.85 -17.87 38.43
CA GLY A 395 -24.68 -18.37 39.52
C GLY A 395 -25.75 -17.41 40.03
N SER A 396 -26.36 -17.71 41.19
CA SER A 396 -27.57 -17.00 41.66
C SER A 396 -27.33 -15.97 42.76
N ALA A 397 -26.09 -15.54 42.96
CA ALA A 397 -25.73 -14.53 43.96
C ALA A 397 -26.22 -13.13 43.55
N GLN A 398 -26.07 -12.13 44.43
CA GLN A 398 -26.48 -10.75 44.14
C GLN A 398 -25.62 -10.09 43.03
N ASN A 399 -24.41 -10.61 42.84
CA ASN A 399 -23.50 -10.35 41.73
C ASN A 399 -23.46 -11.54 40.74
N GLY A 400 -24.57 -12.27 40.59
CA GLY A 400 -24.68 -13.46 39.74
C GLY A 400 -25.35 -13.22 38.38
N ASP A 401 -25.79 -14.28 37.72
CA ASP A 401 -26.57 -14.25 36.48
C ASP A 401 -27.92 -13.52 36.64
N PRO A 402 -28.27 -12.59 35.71
CA PRO A 402 -29.57 -11.95 35.73
C PRO A 402 -30.67 -12.94 35.30
N THR A 403 -31.86 -12.78 35.90
CA THR A 403 -33.04 -13.65 35.68
C THR A 403 -34.36 -12.88 35.61
N LEU A 404 -34.37 -11.60 35.98
CA LEU A 404 -35.53 -10.71 35.92
C LEU A 404 -35.13 -9.45 35.14
N ALA A 405 -36.05 -8.83 34.41
CA ALA A 405 -35.83 -7.57 33.69
C ALA A 405 -35.11 -6.50 34.53
N ILE A 406 -35.46 -6.38 35.82
CA ILE A 406 -34.83 -5.41 36.72
C ILE A 406 -33.35 -5.74 37.04
N HIS A 407 -32.93 -7.01 36.97
CA HIS A 407 -31.52 -7.37 37.16
C HIS A 407 -30.67 -6.84 36.01
N TYR A 408 -31.08 -7.06 34.76
CA TYR A 408 -30.41 -6.49 33.57
C TYR A 408 -30.33 -4.96 33.66
N TYR A 409 -31.45 -4.32 34.03
CA TYR A 409 -31.50 -2.87 34.19
C TYR A 409 -30.67 -2.33 35.37
N ASN A 410 -30.52 -3.11 36.45
CA ASN A 410 -29.64 -2.73 37.56
C ASN A 410 -28.18 -2.77 37.14
N TYR A 411 -27.75 -3.81 36.44
CA TYR A 411 -26.36 -3.92 35.97
C TYR A 411 -25.97 -2.79 35.03
N MET A 412 -26.80 -2.44 34.05
CA MET A 412 -26.55 -1.28 33.18
C MET A 412 -26.43 0.05 33.94
N ARG A 413 -27.00 0.14 35.16
CA ARG A 413 -26.93 1.33 36.02
C ARG A 413 -25.78 1.32 37.03
N GLY A 414 -24.96 0.27 37.09
CA GLY A 414 -23.94 0.11 38.12
C GLY A 414 -24.52 -0.30 39.48
N LEU A 415 -25.61 -1.06 39.47
CA LEU A 415 -26.27 -1.58 40.67
C LEU A 415 -26.26 -3.11 40.65
N TRP A 416 -26.06 -3.72 41.82
CA TRP A 416 -26.23 -5.16 42.00
C TRP A 416 -27.70 -5.58 41.81
N GLN A 417 -27.98 -6.88 41.65
CA GLN A 417 -29.35 -7.38 41.41
C GLN A 417 -30.34 -6.93 42.50
N ASN A 418 -29.88 -6.80 43.73
CA ASN A 418 -30.67 -6.35 44.89
C ASN A 418 -30.91 -4.82 44.93
N GLY A 419 -30.36 -4.05 43.98
CA GLY A 419 -30.46 -2.60 43.90
C GLY A 419 -29.41 -1.84 44.72
N GLN A 420 -28.46 -2.52 45.37
CA GLN A 420 -27.33 -1.89 46.06
C GLN A 420 -26.37 -1.28 45.04
N ALA A 421 -25.89 -0.06 45.29
CA ALA A 421 -24.84 0.56 44.48
C ALA A 421 -23.52 -0.20 44.65
N MET A 422 -22.82 -0.39 43.53
CA MET A 422 -21.45 -0.92 43.53
C MET A 422 -20.52 0.03 44.27
N GLN A 423 -19.57 -0.53 45.02
CA GLN A 423 -18.64 0.23 45.84
C GLN A 423 -17.20 -0.07 45.46
N HIS A 424 -16.31 0.89 45.69
CA HIS A 424 -14.89 0.77 45.40
C HIS A 424 -14.19 -0.22 46.36
N GLY A 425 -13.24 -1.00 45.86
CA GLY A 425 -12.44 -1.96 46.64
C GLY A 425 -13.08 -3.33 46.78
N GLY A 426 -12.27 -4.35 47.04
CA GLY A 426 -12.72 -5.72 47.23
C GLY A 426 -13.36 -6.33 45.98
N ASP A 427 -14.51 -6.97 46.17
CA ASP A 427 -15.41 -7.45 45.12
C ASP A 427 -16.47 -6.39 44.71
N GLY A 428 -16.40 -5.20 45.33
CA GLY A 428 -17.36 -4.10 45.23
C GLY A 428 -18.79 -4.41 45.69
N LEU A 429 -19.01 -5.57 46.32
CA LEU A 429 -20.29 -5.97 46.89
C LEU A 429 -20.20 -5.99 48.42
N ASN A 430 -19.57 -7.02 49.00
CA ASN A 430 -19.64 -7.31 50.44
C ASN A 430 -18.32 -7.85 51.06
N SER A 431 -17.20 -7.85 50.34
CA SER A 431 -15.93 -8.34 50.91
C SER A 431 -15.32 -7.37 51.95
N PRO A 432 -14.42 -7.83 52.85
CA PRO A 432 -13.80 -6.96 53.87
C PRO A 432 -13.03 -5.76 53.31
N ALA A 433 -12.54 -5.87 52.07
CA ALA A 433 -11.77 -4.84 51.38
C ALA A 433 -12.64 -3.72 50.77
N VAL A 434 -13.97 -3.91 50.69
CA VAL A 434 -14.91 -2.92 50.15
C VAL A 434 -14.88 -1.64 50.99
N GLU A 435 -14.66 -0.50 50.32
CA GLU A 435 -14.62 0.83 50.90
C GLU A 435 -16.02 1.39 51.11
N GLN A 436 -16.68 0.93 52.18
CA GLN A 436 -18.06 1.29 52.53
C GLN A 436 -18.34 2.79 52.40
N GLY A 437 -19.31 3.14 51.54
CA GLY A 437 -19.73 4.52 51.28
C GLY A 437 -19.01 5.20 50.12
N THR A 438 -18.09 4.51 49.43
CA THR A 438 -17.43 4.99 48.21
C THR A 438 -18.08 4.31 47.01
N PRO A 439 -19.07 4.91 46.34
CA PRO A 439 -19.67 4.32 45.13
C PRO A 439 -18.64 4.27 44.00
N THR A 440 -18.80 3.31 43.09
CA THR A 440 -17.98 3.24 41.87
C THR A 440 -18.84 2.97 40.63
N PHE A 441 -18.48 3.58 39.51
CA PHE A 441 -19.02 3.28 38.18
C PHE A 441 -18.14 2.35 37.36
N PHE A 442 -16.87 2.21 37.73
CA PHE A 442 -15.89 1.37 37.05
C PHE A 442 -15.36 0.35 38.05
N MET A 443 -15.64 -0.93 37.77
CA MET A 443 -15.13 -2.04 38.55
C MET A 443 -13.69 -2.33 38.10
N PHE A 444 -12.76 -2.45 39.05
CA PHE A 444 -11.35 -2.76 38.79
C PHE A 444 -10.66 -1.83 37.76
N PRO A 445 -10.68 -0.49 37.95
CA PRO A 445 -10.07 0.45 37.01
C PRO A 445 -8.53 0.47 37.06
N GLY A 446 -7.90 -0.26 37.98
CA GLY A 446 -6.46 -0.15 38.21
C GLY A 446 -6.05 1.29 38.56
N ASP A 447 -5.05 1.82 37.88
CA ASP A 447 -4.58 3.21 37.97
C ASP A 447 -5.07 4.10 36.83
N SER A 448 -5.95 3.59 35.96
CA SER A 448 -6.50 4.31 34.78
C SER A 448 -7.51 5.42 35.11
N ASP A 449 -7.95 5.52 36.38
CA ASP A 449 -8.86 6.58 36.86
C ASP A 449 -8.16 7.58 37.82
N PRO A 450 -7.12 8.31 37.37
CA PRO A 450 -6.37 9.24 38.21
C PRO A 450 -7.18 10.47 38.63
N LEU A 451 -8.27 10.77 37.90
CA LEU A 451 -9.18 11.87 38.19
C LEU A 451 -10.39 11.44 39.04
N HIS A 452 -10.49 10.15 39.38
CA HIS A 452 -11.53 9.57 40.22
C HIS A 452 -12.95 9.79 39.66
N TRP A 453 -13.08 9.74 38.34
CA TRP A 453 -14.36 9.87 37.64
C TRP A 453 -15.35 8.80 38.08
N GLY A 454 -14.88 7.57 38.29
CA GLY A 454 -15.70 6.45 38.74
C GLY A 454 -16.34 6.65 40.10
N THR A 455 -15.74 7.49 40.95
CA THR A 455 -16.19 7.76 42.33
C THR A 455 -16.73 9.19 42.50
N THR A 456 -16.96 9.89 41.38
CA THR A 456 -17.53 11.23 41.35
C THR A 456 -19.03 11.17 41.12
N ASP A 457 -19.81 11.75 42.03
CA ASP A 457 -21.26 11.80 41.88
C ASP A 457 -21.65 12.64 40.65
N PRO A 458 -22.35 12.07 39.65
CA PRO A 458 -22.58 12.71 38.36
C PRO A 458 -23.58 13.86 38.42
N ASN A 459 -24.36 13.98 39.50
CA ASN A 459 -25.35 15.05 39.68
C ASN A 459 -24.77 16.25 40.43
N THR A 460 -23.79 16.02 41.31
CA THR A 460 -23.23 17.04 42.19
C THR A 460 -21.79 17.41 41.87
N GLY A 461 -21.09 16.58 41.10
CA GLY A 461 -19.65 16.71 40.82
C GLY A 461 -18.77 16.47 42.05
N LEU A 462 -19.29 15.83 43.11
CA LEU A 462 -18.55 15.56 44.33
C LEU A 462 -17.78 14.24 44.22
N THR A 463 -16.46 14.35 44.19
CA THR A 463 -15.53 13.21 44.14
C THR A 463 -15.26 12.63 45.53
N THR A 464 -15.36 11.30 45.67
CA THR A 464 -14.93 10.57 46.87
C THR A 464 -13.64 9.82 46.59
N VAL A 465 -12.50 10.37 47.02
CA VAL A 465 -11.18 9.76 46.76
C VAL A 465 -11.07 8.41 47.48
N PRO A 466 -10.90 7.28 46.75
CA PRO A 466 -10.73 5.96 47.35
C PRO A 466 -9.38 5.82 48.05
N ARG A 467 -9.25 4.87 49.00
CA ARG A 467 -7.97 4.58 49.66
C ARG A 467 -7.07 3.70 48.80
N ASN A 468 -7.65 2.76 48.07
CA ASN A 468 -6.92 1.98 47.08
C ASN A 468 -6.91 2.72 45.74
N LEU A 469 -5.76 3.19 45.29
CA LEU A 469 -5.65 3.95 44.02
C LEU A 469 -5.26 3.07 42.82
N ASN A 470 -5.01 1.78 43.05
CA ASN A 470 -4.70 0.82 42.00
C ASN A 470 -5.57 -0.43 42.22
N TRP A 471 -6.89 -0.27 42.17
CA TRP A 471 -7.82 -1.36 42.47
C TRP A 471 -8.00 -2.28 41.27
N THR A 472 -7.52 -3.51 41.41
CA THR A 472 -7.62 -4.59 40.44
C THR A 472 -8.09 -5.87 41.15
N GLU A 473 -8.44 -6.91 40.39
CA GLU A 473 -8.69 -8.26 40.96
C GLU A 473 -7.47 -8.79 41.73
N ASP A 474 -6.25 -8.40 41.31
CA ASP A 474 -4.99 -8.70 41.99
C ASP A 474 -4.72 -7.91 43.27
N ASN A 475 -5.28 -6.70 43.34
CA ASN A 475 -5.10 -5.78 44.44
C ASN A 475 -6.47 -5.30 44.94
N PRO A 476 -7.29 -6.19 45.53
CA PRO A 476 -8.63 -5.82 46.00
C PRO A 476 -8.58 -4.84 47.18
N GLY A 477 -7.51 -4.85 47.97
CA GLY A 477 -7.31 -3.92 49.07
C GLY A 477 -5.94 -4.07 49.71
N VAL A 478 -5.53 -3.05 50.49
CA VAL A 478 -4.21 -3.03 51.13
C VAL A 478 -4.06 -4.19 52.12
N GLY A 479 -3.19 -5.15 51.78
CA GLY A 479 -2.87 -6.31 52.62
C GLY A 479 -3.87 -7.46 52.53
N GLU A 480 -4.74 -7.45 51.52
CA GLU A 480 -5.69 -8.53 51.22
C GLU A 480 -5.11 -9.44 50.13
N ASP A 481 -5.50 -10.71 50.14
CA ASP A 481 -5.16 -11.64 49.05
C ASP A 481 -5.97 -11.28 47.79
N ARG A 482 -5.53 -11.75 46.62
CA ARG A 482 -6.23 -11.58 45.34
C ARG A 482 -7.68 -12.08 45.44
N ASN A 483 -8.59 -11.50 44.67
CA ASN A 483 -9.96 -12.00 44.59
C ASN A 483 -10.00 -13.44 44.05
N ASP A 484 -11.00 -14.23 44.44
CA ASP A 484 -11.14 -15.59 43.93
C ASP A 484 -11.35 -15.58 42.40
N GLU A 485 -10.54 -16.36 41.69
CA GLU A 485 -10.67 -16.59 40.25
C GLU A 485 -11.93 -17.40 39.91
N GLY A 486 -12.45 -17.23 38.70
CA GLY A 486 -13.67 -17.91 38.27
C GLY A 486 -14.20 -17.37 36.96
N ASP A 487 -15.36 -17.89 36.57
CA ASP A 487 -16.06 -17.51 35.35
C ASP A 487 -16.67 -16.10 35.52
N ARG A 488 -16.05 -15.12 34.86
CA ARG A 488 -16.40 -13.69 34.93
C ARG A 488 -17.13 -13.25 33.67
N ARG A 489 -18.19 -12.46 33.86
CA ARG A 489 -18.88 -11.73 32.80
C ARG A 489 -18.75 -10.25 33.03
N PHE A 490 -18.72 -9.46 31.96
CA PHE A 490 -18.74 -8.02 32.10
C PHE A 490 -19.67 -7.34 31.10
N LEU A 491 -19.96 -6.09 31.41
CA LEU A 491 -20.71 -5.19 30.56
C LEU A 491 -20.16 -3.77 30.62
N GLN A 492 -20.07 -3.15 29.45
CA GLN A 492 -19.77 -1.74 29.30
C GLN A 492 -21.06 -1.01 28.97
N SER A 493 -21.46 -0.07 29.82
CA SER A 493 -22.73 0.63 29.66
C SER A 493 -22.58 2.13 29.43
N ALA A 494 -23.44 2.67 28.57
CA ALA A 494 -23.60 4.08 28.29
C ALA A 494 -25.03 4.54 28.67
N GLY A 495 -25.13 5.63 29.44
CA GLY A 495 -26.40 6.19 29.92
C GLY A 495 -26.29 6.90 31.29
N PRO A 496 -27.39 7.53 31.77
CA PRO A 496 -28.71 7.57 31.14
C PRO A 496 -28.79 8.57 29.97
N PHE A 497 -29.64 8.28 29.00
CA PHE A 497 -30.08 9.23 27.97
C PHE A 497 -31.59 9.12 27.70
N THR A 498 -32.12 10.12 27.01
CA THR A 498 -33.50 10.18 26.53
C THR A 498 -33.54 9.75 25.07
N LEU A 499 -34.35 8.73 24.78
CA LEU A 499 -34.51 8.19 23.44
C LEU A 499 -35.92 8.49 22.92
N GLU A 500 -36.04 9.53 22.10
CA GLU A 500 -37.32 9.94 21.53
C GLU A 500 -37.72 9.08 20.32
N PRO A 501 -39.02 9.03 19.97
CA PRO A 501 -39.47 8.41 18.72
C PRO A 501 -38.73 8.93 17.49
N GLY A 502 -38.21 8.02 16.69
CA GLY A 502 -37.45 8.30 15.47
C GLY A 502 -35.98 8.67 15.70
N ASN A 503 -35.51 8.81 16.95
CA ASN A 503 -34.09 9.04 17.21
C ASN A 503 -33.24 7.84 16.77
N VAL A 504 -32.08 8.17 16.21
CA VAL A 504 -31.04 7.27 15.73
C VAL A 504 -29.77 7.49 16.55
N ASN A 505 -29.20 6.41 17.09
CA ASN A 505 -27.93 6.42 17.81
C ASN A 505 -26.99 5.37 17.23
N ASP A 506 -25.72 5.70 17.04
CA ASP A 506 -24.71 4.73 16.63
C ASP A 506 -23.93 4.22 17.83
N ILE A 507 -23.56 2.95 17.78
CA ILE A 507 -22.69 2.34 18.76
C ILE A 507 -21.62 1.56 18.04
N THR A 508 -20.37 1.87 18.32
CA THR A 508 -19.22 1.21 17.69
C THR A 508 -18.33 0.65 18.78
N VAL A 509 -18.02 -0.65 18.67
CA VAL A 509 -17.14 -1.37 19.57
C VAL A 509 -16.11 -2.20 18.80
N GLY A 510 -14.93 -2.36 19.38
CA GLY A 510 -13.85 -3.17 18.83
C GLY A 510 -13.49 -4.29 19.78
N VAL A 511 -13.34 -5.50 19.26
CA VAL A 511 -12.75 -6.61 20.01
C VAL A 511 -11.25 -6.57 19.78
N VAL A 512 -10.49 -6.44 20.87
CA VAL A 512 -9.04 -6.31 20.87
C VAL A 512 -8.43 -7.54 21.54
N PHE A 513 -7.46 -8.17 20.88
CA PHE A 513 -6.71 -9.31 21.40
C PHE A 513 -5.23 -8.98 21.51
N ALA A 514 -4.59 -9.46 22.58
CA ALA A 514 -3.15 -9.39 22.70
C ALA A 514 -2.59 -10.58 23.47
N GLN A 515 -1.43 -11.07 23.02
CA GLN A 515 -0.65 -12.08 23.73
C GLN A 515 0.82 -11.65 23.76
N ALA A 516 1.39 -11.54 24.96
CA ALA A 516 2.79 -11.17 25.12
C ALA A 516 3.73 -12.33 24.75
N GLU A 517 4.89 -12.00 24.16
CA GLU A 517 5.89 -13.00 23.79
C GLU A 517 6.62 -13.57 25.02
N SER A 518 6.72 -12.76 26.09
CA SER A 518 7.25 -13.08 27.41
C SER A 518 6.55 -12.22 28.49
N GLY A 519 6.71 -12.54 29.77
CA GLY A 519 6.21 -11.69 30.88
C GLY A 519 4.91 -12.10 31.60
N GLY A 520 4.43 -13.34 31.41
CA GLY A 520 3.25 -13.87 32.12
C GLY A 520 1.96 -13.14 31.75
N ARG A 521 0.91 -13.26 32.58
CA ARG A 521 -0.41 -12.69 32.24
C ARG A 521 -0.48 -11.17 32.22
N LEU A 522 0.26 -10.49 33.11
CA LEU A 522 0.21 -9.03 33.20
C LEU A 522 0.90 -8.36 32.01
N ALA A 523 1.90 -9.00 31.40
CA ALA A 523 2.49 -8.49 30.16
C ALA A 523 1.49 -8.50 28.99
N SER A 524 0.60 -9.51 28.92
CA SER A 524 -0.49 -9.52 27.93
C SER A 524 -1.50 -8.41 28.18
N VAL A 525 -1.73 -8.02 29.44
CA VAL A 525 -2.56 -6.85 29.79
C VAL A 525 -1.89 -5.55 29.34
N GLU A 526 -0.58 -5.36 29.54
CA GLU A 526 0.12 -4.17 29.02
C GLU A 526 0.07 -4.10 27.48
N LYS A 527 0.21 -5.24 26.81
CA LYS A 527 0.14 -5.33 25.35
C LYS A 527 -1.26 -5.02 24.82
N ILE A 528 -2.32 -5.39 25.53
CA ILE A 528 -3.69 -5.06 25.10
C ILE A 528 -3.95 -3.55 25.10
N PHE A 529 -3.34 -2.79 26.01
CA PHE A 529 -3.45 -1.33 26.01
C PHE A 529 -2.78 -0.70 24.79
N THR A 530 -1.67 -1.28 24.33
CA THR A 530 -0.99 -0.83 23.10
C THR A 530 -1.78 -1.21 21.84
N ALA A 531 -2.40 -2.38 21.83
CA ALA A 531 -3.27 -2.82 20.75
C ALA A 531 -4.56 -1.97 20.68
N ASP A 532 -5.11 -1.61 21.83
CA ASP A 532 -6.26 -0.70 21.96
C ASP A 532 -5.96 0.70 21.44
N ASP A 533 -4.79 1.27 21.77
CA ASP A 533 -4.36 2.57 21.23
C ASP A 533 -4.34 2.55 19.67
N LYS A 534 -4.03 1.41 19.04
CA LYS A 534 -4.11 1.23 17.58
C LYS A 534 -5.54 1.11 17.08
N ALA A 535 -6.40 0.40 17.80
CA ALA A 535 -7.82 0.28 17.49
C ALA A 535 -8.51 1.67 17.55
N GLN A 536 -8.18 2.46 18.57
CA GLN A 536 -8.67 3.82 18.76
C GLN A 536 -8.16 4.76 17.66
N ALA A 537 -6.88 4.67 17.29
CA ALA A 537 -6.33 5.44 16.16
C ALA A 537 -7.03 5.08 14.83
N LEU A 538 -7.33 3.80 14.62
CA LEU A 538 -8.06 3.34 13.44
C LEU A 538 -9.50 3.88 13.41
N PHE A 539 -10.21 3.85 14.53
CA PHE A 539 -11.53 4.46 14.66
C PHE A 539 -11.49 5.97 14.42
N ASP A 540 -10.49 6.67 14.99
CA ASP A 540 -10.30 8.11 14.82
C ASP A 540 -10.00 8.50 13.39
N ASN A 541 -9.35 7.61 12.62
CA ASN A 541 -9.16 7.76 11.19
C ASN A 541 -10.30 7.16 10.36
N CYS A 542 -11.47 7.00 10.96
CA CYS A 542 -12.67 6.51 10.30
C CYS A 542 -12.53 5.18 9.59
N PHE A 543 -11.78 4.28 10.23
CA PHE A 543 -11.51 2.94 9.73
C PHE A 543 -10.81 2.92 8.38
N GLN A 544 -10.19 4.03 7.99
CA GLN A 544 -9.27 4.07 6.86
C GLN A 544 -7.95 3.52 7.36
N VAL A 545 -7.52 2.40 6.79
CA VAL A 545 -6.20 1.84 7.07
C VAL A 545 -5.27 2.24 5.95
N LEU A 546 -4.09 2.75 6.30
CA LEU A 546 -3.00 2.91 5.34
C LEU A 546 -2.75 1.55 4.67
N SER A 547 -3.11 1.45 3.40
CA SER A 547 -2.85 0.25 2.61
C SER A 547 -1.55 0.45 1.87
N GLY A 548 -0.62 -0.50 1.94
CA GLY A 548 0.48 -0.54 0.97
C GLY A 548 -0.04 -0.75 -0.47
N PRO A 549 0.87 -0.71 -1.46
CA PRO A 549 0.49 -1.02 -2.83
C PRO A 549 -0.08 -2.43 -2.93
N ASP A 550 -1.20 -2.60 -3.61
CA ASP A 550 -1.85 -3.89 -3.81
C ASP A 550 -0.87 -4.86 -4.48
N ALA A 551 -0.90 -6.12 -4.05
CA ALA A 551 -0.01 -7.15 -4.56
C ALA A 551 -0.27 -7.39 -6.06
N PRO A 552 0.78 -7.66 -6.86
CA PRO A 552 0.62 -7.94 -8.27
C PRO A 552 -0.08 -9.28 -8.50
N ASP A 553 -0.86 -9.37 -9.56
CA ASP A 553 -1.34 -10.64 -10.07
C ASP A 553 -0.18 -11.41 -10.70
N VAL A 554 -0.04 -12.69 -10.36
CA VAL A 554 1.05 -13.54 -10.84
C VAL A 554 0.53 -14.60 -11.78
N THR A 555 0.98 -14.55 -13.03
CA THR A 555 0.82 -15.66 -13.98
C THR A 555 2.08 -16.51 -13.99
N VAL A 556 1.94 -17.83 -13.90
CA VAL A 556 3.07 -18.77 -13.86
C VAL A 556 3.10 -19.59 -15.15
N GLN A 557 4.24 -19.56 -15.83
CA GLN A 557 4.56 -20.51 -16.91
C GLN A 557 5.50 -21.59 -16.36
N GLU A 558 5.03 -22.83 -16.40
CA GLU A 558 5.76 -24.00 -15.91
C GLU A 558 6.59 -24.63 -17.05
N LEU A 559 7.89 -24.87 -16.80
CA LEU A 559 8.83 -25.46 -17.74
C LEU A 559 9.66 -26.55 -17.05
N SER A 560 10.47 -27.28 -17.83
CA SER A 560 11.28 -28.38 -17.30
C SER A 560 12.41 -27.84 -16.41
N GLN A 561 12.27 -28.07 -15.10
CA GLN A 561 13.16 -27.58 -14.03
C GLN A 561 13.29 -26.06 -13.99
N GLU A 562 12.25 -25.36 -14.44
CA GLU A 562 12.24 -23.91 -14.63
C GLU A 562 10.81 -23.38 -14.47
N LEU A 563 10.68 -22.20 -13.88
CA LEU A 563 9.42 -21.47 -13.73
C LEU A 563 9.63 -20.04 -14.21
N ILE A 564 8.65 -19.49 -14.93
CA ILE A 564 8.66 -18.08 -15.33
C ILE A 564 7.42 -17.42 -14.73
N PHE A 565 7.62 -16.35 -13.97
CA PHE A 565 6.54 -15.55 -13.38
C PHE A 565 6.36 -14.26 -14.15
N TYR A 566 5.10 -13.88 -14.39
CA TYR A 566 4.70 -12.59 -14.95
C TYR A 566 3.89 -11.83 -13.93
N LEU A 567 4.32 -10.62 -13.60
CA LEU A 567 3.63 -9.70 -12.69
C LEU A 567 2.78 -8.72 -13.50
N THR A 568 1.53 -8.53 -13.10
CA THR A 568 0.62 -7.54 -13.71
C THR A 568 -0.23 -6.85 -12.63
N ASN A 569 -0.48 -5.55 -12.77
CA ASN A 569 -1.40 -4.81 -11.90
C ASN A 569 -2.66 -4.43 -12.69
N PRO A 570 -3.84 -4.95 -12.31
CA PRO A 570 -5.10 -4.55 -12.94
C PRO A 570 -5.40 -3.05 -12.79
N ASP A 571 -6.15 -2.45 -13.72
CA ASP A 571 -6.48 -1.01 -13.71
C ASP A 571 -7.24 -0.51 -12.46
N PHE A 572 -7.93 -1.42 -11.77
CA PHE A 572 -8.65 -1.12 -10.52
C PHE A 572 -7.79 -1.29 -9.25
N SER A 573 -6.55 -1.78 -9.39
CA SER A 573 -5.56 -1.85 -8.32
C SER A 573 -5.18 -0.44 -7.86
N ASN A 574 -4.94 -0.24 -6.55
CA ASN A 574 -4.32 1.01 -6.09
C ASN A 574 -2.87 1.16 -6.58
N ASN A 575 -2.29 0.09 -7.11
CA ASN A 575 -0.97 0.03 -7.72
C ASN A 575 -1.03 -0.16 -9.25
N ALA A 576 -2.17 0.18 -9.88
CA ALA A 576 -2.30 0.20 -11.33
C ALA A 576 -1.21 1.10 -11.95
N ASN A 577 -0.54 0.61 -12.99
CA ASN A 577 0.62 1.26 -13.59
C ASN A 577 1.72 1.63 -12.58
N GLU A 578 1.77 0.97 -11.42
CA GLU A 578 2.70 1.22 -10.32
C GLU A 578 2.68 2.68 -9.81
N ALA A 579 1.53 3.32 -9.95
CA ALA A 579 1.28 4.70 -9.55
C ALA A 579 0.72 4.80 -8.12
N TYR A 580 1.01 3.81 -7.26
CA TYR A 580 0.55 3.83 -5.89
C TYR A 580 1.13 5.05 -5.15
N GLU A 581 0.24 5.84 -4.56
CA GLU A 581 0.53 6.93 -3.65
C GLU A 581 -0.58 6.98 -2.59
N GLU A 582 -0.23 6.87 -1.31
CA GLU A 582 -1.20 6.96 -0.21
C GLU A 582 -0.63 7.76 0.97
N SER A 583 -1.43 8.67 1.51
CA SER A 583 -1.04 9.48 2.67
C SER A 583 -1.26 8.69 3.97
N ASP A 584 -0.26 8.68 4.84
CA ASP A 584 -0.34 8.18 6.20
C ASP A 584 -0.81 9.30 7.14
N PRO A 585 -2.05 9.24 7.64
CA PRO A 585 -2.60 10.29 8.50
C PRO A 585 -1.91 10.36 9.87
N ASN A 586 -1.09 9.36 10.23
CA ASN A 586 -0.30 9.39 11.46
C ASN A 586 0.98 10.24 11.32
N ILE A 587 1.37 10.63 10.10
CA ILE A 587 2.51 11.52 9.85
C ILE A 587 2.04 12.97 9.96
N VAL A 588 1.91 13.45 11.20
CA VAL A 588 1.48 14.83 11.47
C VAL A 588 2.69 15.76 11.54
N THR A 589 2.68 16.83 10.73
CA THR A 589 3.70 17.89 10.80
C THR A 589 3.51 18.69 12.11
N PRO A 590 4.52 18.77 12.99
CA PRO A 590 4.42 19.55 14.22
C PRO A 590 4.15 21.04 13.96
N ASP A 591 3.35 21.67 14.82
CA ASP A 591 3.06 23.12 14.76
C ASP A 591 4.32 24.00 14.72
N THR A 592 5.41 23.54 15.35
CA THR A 592 6.69 24.26 15.34
C THR A 592 7.28 24.39 13.94
N LEU A 593 6.97 23.47 13.02
CA LEU A 593 7.39 23.50 11.62
C LEU A 593 6.38 24.24 10.75
N LEU A 594 5.08 24.05 11.01
CA LEU A 594 3.99 24.76 10.32
C LEU A 594 4.04 26.28 10.55
N ASN A 595 4.50 26.72 11.72
CA ASN A 595 4.62 28.13 12.06
C ASN A 595 5.93 28.78 11.58
N GLN A 596 6.82 28.05 10.90
CA GLN A 596 8.00 28.65 10.28
C GLN A 596 7.64 29.48 9.05
N THR A 597 8.56 30.32 8.60
CA THR A 597 8.36 31.16 7.40
C THR A 597 9.53 30.97 6.43
N PRO A 598 9.34 30.25 5.30
CA PRO A 598 8.10 29.56 4.89
C PRO A 598 7.75 28.36 5.79
N PRO A 599 6.47 27.94 5.84
CA PRO A 599 6.06 26.74 6.57
C PRO A 599 6.74 25.51 5.97
N LEU A 600 7.17 24.60 6.84
CA LEU A 600 7.75 23.31 6.46
C LEU A 600 6.74 22.21 6.74
N PHE A 601 6.69 21.21 5.88
CA PHE A 601 5.79 20.06 5.96
C PHE A 601 6.61 18.77 5.94
N TYR A 602 6.18 17.78 6.72
CA TYR A 602 6.63 16.40 6.56
C TYR A 602 5.98 15.80 5.31
N ASP A 603 6.72 14.93 4.61
CA ASP A 603 6.15 14.11 3.55
C ASP A 603 5.31 13.01 4.20
N ASP A 604 4.00 13.12 4.06
CA ASP A 604 3.04 12.20 4.64
C ASP A 604 2.71 11.05 3.70
N LYS A 605 3.35 10.92 2.53
CA LYS A 605 2.94 9.99 1.47
C LYS A 605 3.91 8.85 1.26
N TYR A 606 3.39 7.63 1.28
CA TYR A 606 4.08 6.46 0.71
C TYR A 606 3.82 6.36 -0.78
N ARG A 607 4.87 6.02 -1.53
CA ARG A 607 4.83 5.83 -2.99
C ARG A 607 5.35 4.44 -3.35
N PHE A 608 4.94 3.90 -4.49
CA PHE A 608 5.45 2.61 -4.97
C PHE A 608 6.98 2.63 -5.06
N GLN A 609 7.63 1.57 -4.60
CA GLN A 609 9.09 1.43 -4.67
C GLN A 609 9.54 0.16 -5.38
N GLY A 610 8.79 -0.95 -5.30
CA GLY A 610 9.18 -2.17 -6.01
C GLY A 610 8.39 -3.43 -5.68
N TYR A 611 8.92 -4.57 -6.12
CA TYR A 611 8.33 -5.90 -5.88
C TYR A 611 9.27 -6.83 -5.11
N GLN A 612 8.69 -7.76 -4.35
CA GLN A 612 9.38 -8.87 -3.69
C GLN A 612 8.62 -10.18 -3.93
N ILE A 613 9.35 -11.24 -4.29
CA ILE A 613 8.80 -12.59 -4.45
C ILE A 613 9.51 -13.52 -3.47
N PHE A 614 8.73 -14.23 -2.67
CA PHE A 614 9.19 -15.17 -1.66
C PHE A 614 8.89 -16.60 -2.09
N GLN A 615 9.85 -17.50 -1.92
CA GLN A 615 9.58 -18.93 -1.85
C GLN A 615 9.18 -19.27 -0.41
N LEU A 616 8.17 -20.11 -0.24
CA LEU A 616 7.68 -20.55 1.07
C LEU A 616 8.10 -22.01 1.34
N ALA A 617 8.35 -22.33 2.61
CA ALA A 617 8.78 -23.66 3.05
C ALA A 617 7.68 -24.73 2.87
N GLY A 618 6.41 -24.32 2.81
CA GLY A 618 5.27 -25.23 2.69
C GLY A 618 3.91 -24.53 2.60
N PRO A 619 2.81 -25.30 2.58
CA PRO A 619 1.46 -24.77 2.55
C PRO A 619 1.07 -24.13 3.89
N GLY A 620 0.21 -23.10 3.85
CA GLY A 620 -0.33 -22.44 5.05
C GLY A 620 0.54 -21.32 5.61
N ILE A 621 1.69 -21.04 5.01
CA ILE A 621 2.52 -19.87 5.30
C ILE A 621 1.88 -18.65 4.65
N SER A 622 1.75 -17.55 5.39
CA SER A 622 1.06 -16.34 4.96
C SER A 622 1.98 -15.12 4.91
N ILE A 623 1.44 -13.96 4.55
CA ILE A 623 2.21 -12.71 4.48
C ILE A 623 2.79 -12.27 5.83
N SER A 624 2.17 -12.64 6.96
CA SER A 624 2.70 -12.32 8.29
C SER A 624 3.97 -13.11 8.64
N ASP A 625 4.25 -14.18 7.91
CA ASP A 625 5.42 -15.04 8.13
C ASP A 625 6.65 -14.63 7.29
N ILE A 626 6.54 -13.62 6.41
CA ILE A 626 7.62 -13.27 5.45
C ILE A 626 8.91 -12.79 6.12
N GLY A 627 8.82 -12.32 7.37
CA GLY A 627 9.97 -11.91 8.18
C GLY A 627 10.77 -13.08 8.78
N ASP A 628 10.29 -14.33 8.67
CA ASP A 628 10.95 -15.52 9.21
C ASP A 628 11.69 -16.30 8.09
N PRO A 629 13.04 -16.28 8.07
CA PRO A 629 13.85 -16.98 7.06
C PRO A 629 13.70 -18.51 7.02
N ASP A 630 13.16 -19.12 8.08
CA ASP A 630 12.86 -20.55 8.13
C ASP A 630 11.52 -20.88 7.46
N LYS A 631 10.65 -19.88 7.27
CA LYS A 631 9.34 -20.01 6.60
C LYS A 631 9.31 -19.42 5.20
N ALA A 632 9.95 -18.28 4.98
CA ALA A 632 9.92 -17.55 3.71
C ALA A 632 11.32 -17.02 3.34
N ARG A 633 11.68 -17.09 2.06
CA ARG A 633 12.97 -16.60 1.54
C ARG A 633 12.77 -15.84 0.24
N ILE A 634 13.38 -14.66 0.11
CA ILE A 634 13.33 -13.84 -1.10
C ILE A 634 14.01 -14.58 -2.25
N VAL A 635 13.29 -14.77 -3.35
CA VAL A 635 13.77 -15.33 -4.62
C VAL A 635 14.09 -14.23 -5.62
N PHE A 636 13.32 -13.15 -5.58
CA PHE A 636 13.44 -12.03 -6.49
C PHE A 636 13.01 -10.74 -5.81
N GLN A 637 13.71 -9.66 -6.16
CA GLN A 637 13.38 -8.30 -5.75
C GLN A 637 13.76 -7.34 -6.87
N SER A 638 12.92 -6.35 -7.11
CA SER A 638 13.19 -5.21 -7.97
C SER A 638 12.71 -3.93 -7.30
N ASP A 639 13.33 -2.82 -7.68
CA ASP A 639 13.12 -1.48 -7.15
C ASP A 639 13.21 -0.44 -8.27
N ILE A 640 12.54 0.70 -8.09
CA ILE A 640 12.72 1.87 -8.95
C ILE A 640 14.19 2.30 -8.86
N ARG A 641 14.76 2.74 -9.98
CA ARG A 641 16.09 3.37 -9.99
C ARG A 641 15.98 4.81 -9.51
N ASP A 642 16.08 5.03 -8.21
CA ASP A 642 16.00 6.34 -7.55
C ASP A 642 16.98 6.52 -6.37
N GLY A 643 17.88 5.54 -6.16
CA GLY A 643 18.88 5.54 -5.11
C GLY A 643 18.38 5.01 -3.75
N VAL A 644 17.11 4.62 -3.64
CA VAL A 644 16.54 4.03 -2.42
C VAL A 644 16.79 2.52 -2.39
N THR A 645 17.88 2.12 -1.72
CA THR A 645 18.37 0.74 -1.71
C THR A 645 18.14 0.02 -0.38
N ASP A 646 18.46 0.65 0.75
CA ASP A 646 18.38 0.01 2.07
C ASP A 646 17.17 0.52 2.87
N LEU A 647 16.11 -0.29 2.97
CA LEU A 647 14.94 0.03 3.79
C LEU A 647 14.91 -0.78 5.08
N THR A 648 14.85 -0.08 6.21
CA THR A 648 14.84 -0.68 7.54
C THR A 648 13.71 -0.11 8.38
N ASN A 649 12.82 -0.98 8.85
CA ASN A 649 11.82 -0.61 9.85
C ASN A 649 12.41 -0.78 11.25
N PHE A 650 12.00 0.06 12.19
CA PHE A 650 12.46 0.06 13.57
C PHE A 650 11.30 -0.35 14.49
N ILE A 651 11.26 -1.63 14.84
CA ILE A 651 10.21 -2.23 15.66
C ILE A 651 10.60 -2.11 17.13
N PHE A 652 9.71 -1.59 17.98
CA PHE A 652 9.97 -1.53 19.41
C PHE A 652 9.97 -2.94 19.99
N ASN A 653 11.03 -3.30 20.70
CA ASN A 653 11.15 -4.56 21.42
C ASN A 653 11.00 -4.28 22.92
N ASP A 654 9.91 -4.81 23.50
CA ASP A 654 9.57 -4.60 24.90
C ASP A 654 10.59 -5.21 25.87
N GLU A 655 11.20 -6.35 25.53
CA GLU A 655 12.20 -7.01 26.39
C GLU A 655 13.47 -6.19 26.54
N LEU A 656 13.83 -5.46 25.48
CA LEU A 656 15.03 -4.64 25.42
C LEU A 656 14.75 -3.15 25.73
N GLU A 657 13.47 -2.79 25.89
CA GLU A 657 12.98 -1.39 25.96
C GLU A 657 13.59 -0.50 24.86
N ALA A 658 13.74 -1.05 23.64
CA ALA A 658 14.49 -0.41 22.57
C ALA A 658 13.92 -0.75 21.19
N ASN A 659 14.01 0.20 20.25
CA ASN A 659 13.71 -0.07 18.84
C ASN A 659 14.81 -0.92 18.20
N PHE A 660 14.43 -2.01 17.56
CA PHE A 660 15.31 -2.92 16.84
C PHE A 660 15.19 -2.71 15.32
N PRO A 661 16.30 -2.58 14.59
CA PRO A 661 16.27 -2.46 13.15
C PRO A 661 15.94 -3.81 12.50
N GLU A 662 14.90 -3.84 11.68
CA GLU A 662 14.51 -4.95 10.84
C GLU A 662 14.65 -4.55 9.37
N THR A 663 15.64 -5.12 8.69
CA THR A 663 15.87 -4.86 7.27
C THR A 663 14.75 -5.48 6.44
N LYS A 664 14.05 -4.64 5.67
CA LYS A 664 12.92 -5.05 4.81
C LYS A 664 13.34 -5.18 3.35
N VAL A 665 14.23 -4.31 2.89
CA VAL A 665 14.70 -4.27 1.50
C VAL A 665 16.21 -4.03 1.48
N ILE A 666 16.91 -4.79 0.65
CA ILE A 666 18.28 -4.51 0.19
C ILE A 666 18.21 -4.51 -1.34
N GLY A 667 17.95 -3.33 -1.89
CA GLY A 667 17.70 -3.02 -3.29
C GLY A 667 18.95 -3.03 -4.16
N ALA A 668 18.78 -3.34 -5.44
CA ALA A 668 19.86 -3.29 -6.42
C ALA A 668 19.86 -1.97 -7.20
N ASP A 669 18.76 -1.19 -7.15
CA ASP A 669 18.55 0.05 -7.88
C ASP A 669 18.66 -0.14 -9.42
N GLU A 670 18.21 -1.30 -9.89
CA GLU A 670 18.33 -1.73 -11.30
C GLU A 670 17.08 -1.46 -12.15
N GLY A 671 16.01 -0.93 -11.54
CA GLY A 671 14.73 -0.68 -12.19
C GLY A 671 13.77 -1.88 -12.10
N ILE A 672 12.52 -1.62 -12.48
CA ILE A 672 11.44 -2.60 -12.37
C ILE A 672 11.54 -3.69 -13.46
N ARG A 673 11.17 -4.91 -13.08
CA ARG A 673 11.06 -6.09 -13.95
C ARG A 673 9.73 -6.79 -13.68
N HIS A 674 9.07 -7.22 -14.74
CA HIS A 674 7.78 -7.88 -14.68
C HIS A 674 7.85 -9.36 -15.04
N SER A 675 8.95 -9.81 -15.68
CA SER A 675 9.18 -11.23 -15.97
C SER A 675 10.36 -11.80 -15.19
N ILE A 676 10.15 -12.92 -14.48
CA ILE A 676 11.14 -13.49 -13.55
C ILE A 676 11.34 -14.98 -13.85
N LYS A 677 12.59 -15.39 -14.07
CA LYS A 677 12.98 -16.79 -14.24
C LYS A 677 13.51 -17.39 -12.93
N ILE A 678 12.91 -18.50 -12.50
CA ILE A 678 13.29 -19.23 -11.29
C ILE A 678 13.75 -20.64 -11.66
N THR A 679 14.93 -21.03 -11.19
CA THR A 679 15.52 -22.35 -11.45
C THR A 679 16.01 -23.07 -10.19
N GLU A 680 15.89 -22.41 -9.04
CA GLU A 680 16.40 -22.88 -7.76
C GLU A 680 15.31 -23.02 -6.68
N ASP A 681 15.50 -23.97 -5.78
CA ASP A 681 14.75 -24.24 -4.56
C ASP A 681 15.60 -23.78 -3.36
N LEU A 682 15.24 -22.64 -2.78
CA LEU A 682 15.93 -22.02 -1.66
C LEU A 682 15.86 -22.83 -0.36
N PHE A 683 14.95 -23.81 -0.24
CA PHE A 683 14.85 -24.69 0.93
C PHE A 683 15.53 -26.05 0.74
N ALA A 684 16.12 -26.30 -0.43
CA ALA A 684 16.80 -27.56 -0.69
C ALA A 684 18.15 -27.66 0.06
N ALA A 685 18.40 -28.83 0.67
CA ALA A 685 19.71 -29.17 1.20
C ALA A 685 20.59 -29.80 0.10
N GLY A 686 21.61 -29.09 -0.35
CA GLY A 686 22.59 -29.59 -1.33
C GLY A 686 22.34 -29.05 -2.74
N ASN A 687 21.87 -29.90 -3.67
CA ASN A 687 21.52 -29.44 -5.02
C ASN A 687 20.19 -28.69 -4.97
N ASN A 688 20.25 -27.39 -5.23
CA ASN A 688 19.12 -26.47 -5.21
C ASN A 688 18.34 -26.42 -6.52
N ARG A 689 18.66 -27.20 -7.55
CA ARG A 689 17.90 -27.16 -8.80
C ARG A 689 16.44 -27.60 -8.61
N LEU A 690 15.50 -26.91 -9.26
CA LEU A 690 14.11 -27.33 -9.31
C LEU A 690 13.96 -28.76 -9.87
N ILE A 691 13.07 -29.51 -9.22
CA ILE A 691 12.71 -30.90 -9.55
C ILE A 691 11.32 -30.91 -10.20
N ASN A 692 11.21 -31.54 -11.38
CA ASN A 692 9.92 -31.68 -12.07
C ASN A 692 8.89 -32.43 -11.23
N PHE A 693 7.62 -32.05 -11.33
CA PHE A 693 6.46 -32.62 -10.62
C PHE A 693 6.50 -32.47 -9.09
N LYS A 694 7.44 -31.69 -8.54
CA LYS A 694 7.38 -31.24 -7.14
C LYS A 694 6.59 -29.93 -7.07
N THR A 695 5.70 -29.82 -6.10
CA THR A 695 4.97 -28.57 -5.84
C THR A 695 5.83 -27.62 -5.01
N TYR A 696 5.95 -26.39 -5.47
CA TYR A 696 6.57 -25.27 -4.77
C TYR A 696 5.51 -24.22 -4.45
N TYR A 697 5.77 -23.43 -3.41
CA TYR A 697 4.86 -22.42 -2.89
C TYR A 697 5.55 -21.06 -2.95
N TYR A 698 4.87 -20.05 -3.47
CA TYR A 698 5.39 -18.70 -3.62
C TYR A 698 4.38 -17.65 -3.19
N LEU A 699 4.88 -16.47 -2.84
CA LEU A 699 4.09 -15.28 -2.51
C LEU A 699 4.74 -14.08 -3.20
N ALA A 700 3.96 -13.23 -3.86
CA ALA A 700 4.44 -12.00 -4.47
C ALA A 700 3.75 -10.80 -3.83
N ILE A 701 4.53 -9.74 -3.57
CA ILE A 701 4.06 -8.48 -3.00
C ILE A 701 4.70 -7.32 -3.74
N ALA A 702 4.01 -6.19 -3.71
CA ALA A 702 4.58 -4.87 -3.95
C ALA A 702 4.93 -4.21 -2.61
N TYR A 703 5.78 -3.18 -2.63
CA TYR A 703 6.05 -2.37 -1.46
C TYR A 703 6.18 -0.90 -1.80
N GLY A 704 5.87 -0.06 -0.81
CA GLY A 704 5.96 1.38 -0.88
C GLY A 704 6.96 1.95 0.11
N TYR A 705 7.41 3.16 -0.18
CA TYR A 705 8.45 3.88 0.54
C TYR A 705 8.01 5.30 0.90
N ASN A 706 8.35 5.74 2.12
CA ASN A 706 8.35 7.12 2.56
C ASN A 706 9.43 7.31 3.63
N GLU A 707 10.19 8.40 3.60
CA GLU A 707 11.05 8.78 4.74
C GLU A 707 11.04 10.31 4.92
N TYR A 708 10.08 10.83 5.71
CA TYR A 708 10.00 12.27 5.99
C TYR A 708 11.20 12.78 6.81
N LYS A 709 11.81 11.90 7.61
CA LYS A 709 12.96 12.18 8.47
C LYS A 709 13.63 10.86 8.88
N PRO A 710 14.93 10.68 8.66
CA PRO A 710 15.60 9.44 9.05
C PRO A 710 15.59 9.24 10.57
N TYR A 711 15.23 8.03 11.01
CA TYR A 711 15.27 7.68 12.44
C TYR A 711 16.70 7.36 12.90
N ALA A 712 17.12 8.01 13.98
CA ALA A 712 18.42 7.76 14.62
C ALA A 712 18.27 7.64 16.14
N GLN A 713 18.39 6.42 16.65
CA GLN A 713 18.24 6.14 18.08
C GLN A 713 19.27 6.90 18.91
N GLY A 714 18.80 7.63 19.94
CA GLY A 714 19.65 8.36 20.88
C GLY A 714 20.23 9.68 20.37
N ILE A 715 19.86 10.12 19.16
CA ILE A 715 20.25 11.43 18.61
C ILE A 715 19.10 12.43 18.81
N ALA A 716 19.36 13.55 19.45
CA ALA A 716 18.34 14.57 19.70
C ALA A 716 17.99 15.37 18.42
N PRO A 717 16.73 15.85 18.29
CA PRO A 717 16.32 16.71 17.18
C PRO A 717 17.22 17.94 17.05
N ASN A 718 17.50 18.33 15.81
CA ASN A 718 18.28 19.52 15.49
C ASN A 718 17.35 20.68 15.11
N ASP A 719 17.33 21.74 15.91
CA ASP A 719 16.49 22.92 15.65
C ASP A 719 16.88 23.69 14.37
N GLU A 720 18.14 23.62 13.94
CA GLU A 720 18.63 24.29 12.72
C GLU A 720 18.35 23.47 11.45
N ASN A 721 18.23 22.15 11.57
CA ASN A 721 17.83 21.26 10.48
C ASN A 721 16.82 20.23 11.01
N PRO A 722 15.51 20.57 10.98
CA PRO A 722 14.46 19.70 11.51
C PRO A 722 14.39 18.31 10.87
N PHE A 723 14.92 18.15 9.66
CA PHE A 723 14.95 16.92 8.88
C PHE A 723 16.24 16.10 9.08
N ALA A 724 17.16 16.56 9.93
CA ALA A 724 18.36 15.79 10.26
C ALA A 724 18.00 14.50 11.04
N PRO A 725 18.76 13.40 10.88
CA PRO A 725 18.49 12.15 11.58
C PRO A 725 18.41 12.31 13.10
N ALA A 726 17.33 11.83 13.72
CA ALA A 726 17.10 11.96 15.16
C ALA A 726 16.08 10.92 15.70
N PHE A 727 15.91 10.85 17.03
CA PHE A 727 15.04 9.86 17.68
C PHE A 727 13.54 10.06 17.37
N ASP A 728 13.17 11.24 16.85
CA ASP A 728 11.83 11.61 16.38
C ASP A 728 11.67 11.43 14.86
N GLY A 729 12.61 10.74 14.21
CA GLY A 729 12.46 10.35 12.80
C GLY A 729 11.47 9.20 12.59
N GLN A 730 11.16 8.95 11.32
CA GLN A 730 10.22 7.91 10.88
C GLN A 730 10.77 6.51 11.16
N LYS A 731 10.02 5.74 11.93
CA LYS A 731 10.41 4.36 12.31
C LYS A 731 10.02 3.32 11.27
N ILE A 732 9.06 3.61 10.41
CA ILE A 732 8.51 2.67 9.44
C ILE A 732 8.64 3.33 8.05
N PRO A 733 9.81 3.29 7.40
CA PRO A 733 9.94 3.81 6.04
C PRO A 733 9.40 2.86 4.95
N TYR A 734 9.23 1.57 5.27
CA TYR A 734 8.73 0.54 4.37
C TYR A 734 7.33 0.07 4.76
N ILE A 735 6.44 -0.03 3.77
CA ILE A 735 5.16 -0.74 3.87
C ILE A 735 5.00 -1.73 2.71
N SER A 736 4.47 -2.92 3.00
CA SER A 736 4.21 -3.95 1.99
C SER A 736 2.75 -3.99 1.57
N SER A 737 2.46 -4.68 0.47
CA SER A 737 1.10 -5.12 0.15
C SER A 737 0.45 -5.79 1.35
N ARG A 738 -0.81 -5.46 1.63
CA ARG A 738 -1.65 -6.21 2.58
C ARG A 738 -2.73 -7.05 1.88
N ARG A 739 -3.09 -6.63 0.66
CA ARG A 739 -4.19 -7.18 -0.13
C ARG A 739 -3.80 -7.30 -1.61
N THR A 740 -4.55 -8.10 -2.34
CA THR A 740 -4.52 -8.17 -3.82
C THR A 740 -5.42 -7.09 -4.43
N ALA A 741 -5.32 -6.85 -5.74
CA ALA A 741 -6.12 -5.83 -6.42
C ALA A 741 -7.65 -6.04 -6.24
N ASP A 742 -8.11 -7.29 -6.09
CA ASP A 742 -9.51 -7.66 -5.82
C ASP A 742 -9.91 -7.52 -4.34
N GLY A 743 -9.02 -6.95 -3.50
CA GLY A 743 -9.18 -6.77 -2.05
C GLY A 743 -9.16 -8.06 -1.24
N GLY A 744 -8.79 -9.18 -1.85
CA GLY A 744 -8.50 -10.41 -1.13
C GLY A 744 -7.23 -10.30 -0.29
N ALA A 745 -7.10 -11.17 0.71
CA ALA A 745 -5.82 -11.37 1.38
C ALA A 745 -4.78 -11.91 0.38
N VAL A 746 -3.53 -11.46 0.49
CA VAL A 746 -2.42 -11.98 -0.33
C VAL A 746 -2.19 -13.44 0.02
N LYS A 747 -2.44 -14.34 -0.94
CA LYS A 747 -2.35 -15.79 -0.76
C LYS A 747 -1.14 -16.36 -1.48
N ALA A 748 -0.56 -17.39 -0.88
CA ALA A 748 0.44 -18.20 -1.54
C ALA A 748 -0.15 -18.92 -2.76
N PHE A 749 0.56 -18.91 -3.88
CA PHE A 749 0.25 -19.68 -5.08
C PHE A 749 1.23 -20.84 -5.24
N THR A 750 0.82 -21.84 -6.03
CA THR A 750 1.62 -23.05 -6.27
C THR A 750 2.18 -23.08 -7.68
N ALA A 751 3.38 -23.61 -7.83
CA ALA A 751 3.99 -23.88 -9.12
C ALA A 751 4.62 -25.28 -9.17
N ILE A 752 4.46 -25.98 -10.29
CA ILE A 752 4.87 -27.37 -10.51
C ILE A 752 5.67 -27.46 -11.82
N PRO A 753 7.00 -27.29 -11.79
CA PRO A 753 7.80 -27.38 -13.02
C PRO A 753 7.62 -28.76 -13.68
N HIS A 754 7.46 -28.78 -15.00
CA HIS A 754 7.27 -30.00 -15.77
C HIS A 754 7.61 -29.77 -17.25
N ASP A 755 7.75 -30.84 -18.02
CA ASP A 755 8.04 -30.72 -19.45
C ASP A 755 6.75 -30.37 -20.23
N PRO A 756 6.66 -29.19 -20.87
CA PRO A 756 5.43 -28.72 -21.52
C PRO A 756 5.15 -29.42 -22.85
N THR A 757 6.07 -30.25 -23.37
CA THR A 757 5.92 -30.90 -24.69
C THR A 757 4.64 -31.72 -24.83
N PHE A 758 4.14 -32.32 -23.75
CA PHE A 758 2.89 -33.07 -23.75
C PHE A 758 1.64 -32.17 -23.85
N GLU A 759 1.72 -30.96 -23.31
CA GLU A 759 0.65 -29.96 -23.35
C GLU A 759 0.64 -29.22 -24.70
N ALA A 760 1.83 -28.98 -25.25
CA ALA A 760 2.04 -28.36 -26.57
C ALA A 760 1.90 -29.33 -27.76
N LEU A 761 1.21 -30.47 -27.59
CA LEU A 761 0.93 -31.48 -28.63
C LEU A 761 2.18 -32.01 -29.37
N GLY A 762 3.34 -32.02 -28.71
CA GLY A 762 4.62 -32.47 -29.29
C GLY A 762 5.39 -31.40 -30.08
N THR A 763 5.06 -30.12 -29.90
CA THR A 763 5.82 -29.00 -30.47
C THR A 763 7.17 -28.86 -29.76
N GLU A 764 8.28 -28.93 -30.50
CA GLU A 764 9.62 -28.63 -29.98
C GLU A 764 9.88 -27.12 -30.11
N VAL A 765 10.09 -26.47 -28.96
CA VAL A 765 10.40 -25.05 -28.88
C VAL A 765 11.92 -24.85 -28.96
N ASN A 766 12.37 -24.01 -29.89
CA ASN A 766 13.79 -23.74 -30.16
C ASN A 766 14.30 -22.41 -29.57
N SER A 767 13.41 -21.62 -28.96
CA SER A 767 13.73 -20.38 -28.24
C SER A 767 13.81 -20.63 -26.73
N THR A 768 14.58 -19.80 -26.04
CA THR A 768 14.68 -19.80 -24.58
C THR A 768 14.29 -18.46 -23.98
N TYR A 769 13.80 -18.46 -22.74
CA TYR A 769 13.58 -17.23 -21.98
C TYR A 769 14.86 -16.41 -21.94
N GLY A 770 14.77 -15.12 -22.26
CA GLY A 770 15.91 -14.22 -22.33
C GLY A 770 16.56 -14.10 -23.71
N ASP A 771 16.13 -14.88 -24.71
CA ASP A 771 16.59 -14.68 -26.09
C ASP A 771 16.24 -13.26 -26.56
N LEU A 772 17.21 -12.55 -27.13
CA LEU A 772 17.03 -11.17 -27.59
C LEU A 772 16.76 -11.13 -29.09
N ALA A 773 15.80 -10.31 -29.51
CA ALA A 773 15.51 -10.12 -30.92
C ALA A 773 16.57 -9.25 -31.61
N GLN A 774 16.78 -9.49 -32.89
CA GLN A 774 17.62 -8.65 -33.73
C GLN A 774 16.84 -7.41 -34.19
N ILE A 775 17.47 -6.23 -34.13
CA ILE A 775 16.85 -4.95 -34.48
C ILE A 775 17.50 -4.37 -35.74
N THR A 776 16.68 -3.83 -36.64
CA THR A 776 17.11 -3.10 -37.83
C THR A 776 16.58 -1.67 -37.78
N ARG A 777 17.48 -0.69 -37.75
CA ARG A 777 17.12 0.73 -37.76
C ARG A 777 16.70 1.17 -39.16
N LEU A 778 15.46 1.63 -39.29
CA LEU A 778 14.94 2.21 -40.54
C LEU A 778 15.14 3.74 -40.61
N GLN A 779 14.99 4.44 -39.47
CA GLN A 779 15.12 5.89 -39.36
C GLN A 779 15.60 6.28 -37.95
N GLY A 780 16.17 7.49 -37.81
CA GLY A 780 16.53 8.09 -36.52
C GLY A 780 18.00 7.89 -36.12
N THR A 781 18.38 8.50 -35.01
CA THR A 781 19.71 8.41 -34.38
C THR A 781 19.55 8.34 -32.88
N GLY A 782 20.41 7.58 -32.20
CA GLY A 782 20.34 7.36 -30.76
C GLY A 782 20.77 5.93 -30.41
N ASN A 783 21.12 5.73 -29.15
CA ASN A 783 21.54 4.43 -28.62
C ASN A 783 20.73 3.98 -27.40
N GLY A 784 19.77 4.80 -26.93
CA GLY A 784 18.90 4.47 -25.79
C GLY A 784 19.66 4.11 -24.52
N GLY A 785 20.86 4.67 -24.30
CA GLY A 785 21.71 4.31 -23.15
C GLY A 785 22.54 3.04 -23.34
N GLN A 786 22.38 2.33 -24.46
CA GLN A 786 23.02 1.05 -24.71
C GLN A 786 24.30 1.16 -25.56
N ALA A 787 25.23 0.22 -25.34
CA ALA A 787 26.40 0.06 -26.19
C ALA A 787 26.00 -0.63 -27.51
N ILE A 788 25.82 0.15 -28.57
CA ILE A 788 25.38 -0.37 -29.87
C ILE A 788 26.51 -0.99 -30.69
N ARG A 789 26.22 -2.07 -31.42
CA ARG A 789 27.14 -2.65 -32.41
C ARG A 789 26.41 -3.17 -33.64
N PHE A 790 26.92 -2.80 -34.80
CA PHE A 790 26.38 -3.28 -36.07
C PHE A 790 26.75 -4.74 -36.33
N SER A 791 25.85 -5.46 -36.99
CA SER A 791 26.13 -6.82 -37.46
C SER A 791 27.25 -6.82 -38.51
N GLN A 792 27.97 -7.94 -38.63
CA GLN A 792 29.01 -8.07 -39.63
C GLN A 792 28.46 -7.91 -41.07
N ASN A 793 27.19 -8.27 -41.28
CA ASN A 793 26.50 -8.06 -42.56
C ASN A 793 26.35 -6.57 -42.85
N THR A 794 25.89 -5.77 -41.89
CA THR A 794 25.85 -4.30 -41.99
C THR A 794 27.23 -3.74 -42.30
N ILE A 795 28.28 -4.14 -41.56
CA ILE A 795 29.65 -3.66 -41.81
C ILE A 795 30.09 -4.01 -43.24
N ASN A 796 29.90 -5.24 -43.70
CA ASN A 796 30.27 -5.66 -45.05
C ASN A 796 29.49 -4.89 -46.12
N ARG A 797 28.18 -4.67 -45.91
CA ARG A 797 27.31 -3.92 -46.81
C ARG A 797 27.83 -2.50 -47.00
N LEU A 798 28.13 -1.82 -45.90
CA LEU A 798 28.68 -0.46 -45.91
C LEU A 798 29.94 -0.38 -46.79
N PHE A 799 30.85 -1.35 -46.73
CA PHE A 799 32.03 -1.35 -47.61
C PHE A 799 31.75 -1.71 -49.08
N SER A 800 30.69 -2.48 -49.36
CA SER A 800 30.34 -2.91 -50.73
C SER A 800 29.46 -1.93 -51.49
N ASP A 801 28.66 -1.13 -50.78
CA ASP A 801 27.79 -0.11 -51.32
C ASP A 801 28.03 1.18 -50.52
N PRO A 802 28.98 2.02 -50.94
CA PRO A 802 29.39 3.21 -50.21
C PRO A 802 28.32 4.30 -50.34
N ASP A 803 27.17 4.10 -49.70
CA ASP A 803 26.05 5.04 -49.66
C ASP A 803 26.50 6.44 -49.16
N TRP A 804 27.60 6.52 -48.40
CA TRP A 804 28.25 7.77 -47.98
C TRP A 804 28.79 8.62 -49.14
N ASN A 805 28.97 8.06 -50.34
CA ASN A 805 29.35 8.80 -51.55
C ASN A 805 28.16 9.49 -52.23
N ASN A 806 26.93 9.19 -51.80
CA ASN A 806 25.73 9.84 -52.30
C ASN A 806 25.15 10.77 -51.21
N PRO A 807 25.32 12.09 -51.32
CA PRO A 807 24.80 13.04 -50.33
C PRO A 807 23.26 13.06 -50.23
N ASP A 808 22.55 12.45 -51.20
CA ASP A 808 21.10 12.28 -51.19
C ASP A 808 20.66 10.90 -50.64
N SER A 809 21.58 10.00 -50.27
CA SER A 809 21.29 8.69 -49.68
C SER A 809 21.41 8.77 -48.16
N LEU A 810 20.33 8.47 -47.44
CA LEU A 810 20.39 8.23 -46.00
C LEU A 810 20.84 6.79 -45.77
N ILE A 811 21.86 6.59 -44.92
CA ILE A 811 22.27 5.25 -44.50
C ILE A 811 21.22 4.69 -43.53
N ASN A 812 20.16 4.14 -44.13
CA ASN A 812 19.07 3.46 -43.46
C ASN A 812 19.33 1.93 -43.49
N GLU A 813 18.51 1.17 -42.76
CA GLU A 813 18.63 -0.29 -42.65
C GLU A 813 19.94 -0.76 -41.99
N LEU A 814 20.25 -0.19 -40.81
CA LEU A 814 21.38 -0.64 -40.00
C LEU A 814 20.92 -1.76 -39.07
N GLU A 815 21.35 -2.98 -39.37
CA GLU A 815 21.10 -4.15 -38.53
C GLU A 815 22.15 -4.22 -37.42
N TYR A 816 21.70 -4.37 -36.18
CA TYR A 816 22.52 -4.54 -34.99
C TYR A 816 22.76 -6.02 -34.67
N ILE A 817 23.76 -6.30 -33.84
CA ILE A 817 23.84 -7.60 -33.16
C ILE A 817 22.67 -7.68 -32.17
N ALA A 818 22.05 -8.84 -32.04
CA ALA A 818 20.95 -9.05 -31.08
C ALA A 818 21.41 -8.66 -29.66
N GLY A 819 20.65 -7.80 -28.99
CA GLY A 819 20.99 -7.24 -27.67
C GLY A 819 22.04 -6.11 -27.66
N GLU A 820 22.58 -5.72 -28.82
CA GLU A 820 23.48 -4.56 -28.95
C GLU A 820 22.84 -3.49 -29.87
N GLY A 821 21.52 -3.31 -29.72
CA GLY A 821 20.70 -2.31 -30.40
C GLY A 821 20.35 -1.13 -29.48
N PRO A 822 19.53 -0.17 -29.92
CA PRO A 822 19.14 0.98 -29.11
C PRO A 822 18.11 0.66 -28.00
N PHE A 823 17.57 -0.55 -27.98
CA PHE A 823 16.62 -1.06 -26.99
C PHE A 823 16.58 -2.59 -27.05
N ASN A 824 15.92 -3.24 -26.09
CA ASN A 824 15.82 -4.69 -26.03
C ASN A 824 14.39 -5.17 -26.31
N ILE A 825 14.30 -6.27 -27.07
CA ILE A 825 13.10 -7.11 -27.17
C ILE A 825 13.51 -8.48 -26.68
N LYS A 826 12.87 -8.95 -25.60
CA LYS A 826 13.22 -10.18 -24.91
C LYS A 826 12.11 -11.21 -25.07
N VAL A 827 12.47 -12.46 -25.39
CA VAL A 827 11.53 -13.58 -25.33
C VAL A 827 11.23 -13.87 -23.86
N ILE A 828 9.96 -13.70 -23.47
CA ILE A 828 9.46 -13.98 -22.11
C ILE A 828 8.67 -15.27 -22.06
N ASP A 829 7.98 -15.64 -23.16
CA ASP A 829 7.21 -16.88 -23.24
C ASP A 829 7.59 -17.65 -24.52
N PRO A 830 8.50 -18.63 -24.40
CA PRO A 830 8.90 -19.44 -25.54
C PRO A 830 7.75 -20.26 -26.16
N LEU A 831 6.69 -20.56 -25.40
CA LEU A 831 5.57 -21.40 -25.89
C LEU A 831 4.58 -20.59 -26.74
N ASN A 832 4.47 -19.28 -26.50
CA ASN A 832 3.53 -18.38 -27.18
C ASN A 832 4.19 -17.43 -28.19
N LEU A 833 5.49 -17.63 -28.49
CA LEU A 833 6.22 -16.81 -29.45
C LEU A 833 5.62 -16.93 -30.87
N ILE A 834 5.27 -15.79 -31.48
CA ILE A 834 4.72 -15.74 -32.83
C ILE A 834 5.79 -15.47 -33.90
N ASP A 835 5.62 -16.05 -35.09
CA ASP A 835 6.45 -15.73 -36.27
C ASP A 835 5.93 -14.44 -36.93
N GLY A 836 6.82 -13.48 -37.19
CA GLY A 836 6.41 -12.19 -37.73
C GLY A 836 7.53 -11.16 -37.86
N THR A 837 7.23 -10.07 -38.56
CA THR A 837 8.07 -8.86 -38.61
C THR A 837 7.29 -7.72 -37.98
N PHE A 838 7.90 -7.04 -37.03
CA PHE A 838 7.29 -5.94 -36.29
C PHE A 838 7.93 -4.62 -36.68
N ASN A 839 7.14 -3.56 -36.71
CA ASN A 839 7.64 -2.19 -36.77
C ASN A 839 7.43 -1.53 -35.41
N LEU A 840 8.45 -0.81 -34.96
CA LEU A 840 8.38 0.04 -33.77
C LEU A 840 8.64 1.49 -34.16
N GLU A 841 7.85 2.40 -33.61
CA GLU A 841 7.94 3.83 -33.84
C GLU A 841 7.85 4.59 -32.51
N LEU A 842 8.73 5.57 -32.31
CA LEU A 842 8.63 6.53 -31.20
C LEU A 842 7.61 7.61 -31.55
N ILE A 843 6.74 7.95 -30.61
CA ILE A 843 5.64 8.91 -30.77
C ILE A 843 5.75 10.02 -29.72
N ASP A 844 5.48 11.26 -30.13
CA ASP A 844 5.42 12.42 -29.24
C ASP A 844 4.00 13.01 -29.30
N GLU A 845 3.42 13.35 -28.16
CA GLU A 845 2.07 13.91 -28.05
C GLU A 845 1.96 15.35 -28.60
N ARG A 846 3.08 16.08 -28.75
CA ARG A 846 3.11 17.48 -29.18
C ARG A 846 3.02 17.71 -30.69
N ILE A 847 2.82 16.67 -31.51
CA ILE A 847 2.91 16.79 -32.96
C ILE A 847 1.83 17.72 -33.53
N SER A 848 2.22 18.97 -33.76
CA SER A 848 1.59 19.84 -34.75
C SER A 848 2.11 19.41 -36.14
N PRO A 849 1.25 19.16 -37.14
CA PRO A 849 1.64 18.66 -38.47
C PRO A 849 2.47 19.65 -39.32
N LEU A 850 3.10 20.65 -38.72
CA LEU A 850 3.83 21.75 -39.37
C LEU A 850 5.28 21.95 -38.85
N ALA A 851 5.76 21.16 -37.89
CA ALA A 851 7.14 21.28 -37.40
C ALA A 851 8.10 20.46 -38.28
N ASN A 852 8.99 21.14 -38.99
CA ASN A 852 10.03 20.55 -39.87
C ASN A 852 11.40 20.43 -39.16
N THR A 853 11.40 20.38 -37.82
CA THR A 853 12.61 20.14 -37.03
C THR A 853 12.67 18.66 -36.66
N PRO A 854 13.82 17.97 -36.81
CA PRO A 854 14.00 16.65 -36.20
C PRO A 854 13.90 16.84 -34.68
N GLU A 855 12.79 16.44 -34.10
CA GLU A 855 12.54 16.60 -32.67
C GLU A 855 13.40 15.60 -31.88
N ILE A 856 14.00 16.11 -30.80
CA ILE A 856 14.72 15.34 -29.79
C ILE A 856 13.66 14.62 -28.96
N THR A 857 13.87 13.34 -28.67
CA THR A 857 13.03 12.61 -27.72
C THR A 857 13.02 13.33 -26.37
N ASP A 858 11.89 13.90 -25.97
CA ASP A 858 11.70 14.52 -24.66
C ASP A 858 11.02 13.57 -23.67
N ASP A 859 10.75 14.04 -22.45
CA ASP A 859 10.22 13.19 -21.37
C ASP A 859 8.76 12.73 -21.63
N SER A 860 8.11 13.25 -22.69
CA SER A 860 6.78 12.83 -23.16
C SER A 860 6.81 11.90 -24.37
N THR A 861 7.98 11.35 -24.71
CA THR A 861 8.11 10.39 -25.82
C THR A 861 7.61 9.00 -25.39
N GLY A 862 6.60 8.49 -26.09
CA GLY A 862 6.14 7.10 -26.01
C GLY A 862 6.60 6.29 -27.21
N TRP A 863 6.11 5.05 -27.33
CA TRP A 863 6.32 4.21 -28.50
C TRP A 863 5.07 3.43 -28.88
N ARG A 864 5.03 2.96 -30.13
CA ARG A 864 4.06 1.97 -30.58
C ARG A 864 4.75 0.87 -31.38
N ILE A 865 4.26 -0.35 -31.27
CA ILE A 865 4.72 -1.51 -32.03
C ILE A 865 3.54 -2.19 -32.71
N TRP A 866 3.74 -2.67 -33.93
CA TRP A 866 2.71 -3.43 -34.64
C TRP A 866 3.28 -4.52 -35.54
N LEU A 867 2.51 -5.59 -35.71
CA LEU A 867 2.83 -6.67 -36.64
C LEU A 867 2.55 -6.23 -38.08
N ILE A 868 3.53 -6.40 -38.98
CA ILE A 868 3.37 -6.06 -40.39
C ILE A 868 2.34 -6.98 -41.04
N GLY A 869 1.25 -6.38 -41.55
CA GLY A 869 0.13 -7.11 -42.16
C GLY A 869 -0.96 -7.54 -41.19
N GLY A 870 -0.85 -7.18 -39.90
CA GLY A 870 -1.88 -7.37 -38.87
C GLY A 870 -3.05 -6.37 -38.97
N GLY A 871 -4.09 -6.60 -38.16
CA GLY A 871 -5.23 -5.71 -37.98
C GLY A 871 -4.96 -4.54 -37.02
N PRO A 872 -5.92 -3.61 -36.83
CA PRO A 872 -5.81 -2.53 -35.85
C PRO A 872 -5.51 -3.01 -34.42
N GLU A 873 -6.05 -4.18 -34.08
CA GLU A 873 -5.86 -4.86 -32.80
C GLU A 873 -4.43 -5.44 -32.61
N ASP A 874 -3.60 -5.49 -33.66
CA ASP A 874 -2.19 -5.93 -33.59
C ASP A 874 -1.22 -4.75 -33.39
N THR A 875 -1.69 -3.65 -32.79
CA THR A 875 -0.88 -2.46 -32.46
C THR A 875 -0.92 -2.23 -30.95
N ILE A 876 0.25 -2.21 -30.31
CA ILE A 876 0.42 -1.97 -28.87
C ILE A 876 1.13 -0.62 -28.68
N TYR A 877 0.70 0.14 -27.69
CA TYR A 877 1.29 1.42 -27.28
C TYR A 877 2.03 1.26 -25.96
N SER A 878 3.04 2.12 -25.77
CA SER A 878 3.79 2.20 -24.53
C SER A 878 2.89 2.57 -23.36
N GLU A 879 2.95 1.81 -22.27
CA GLU A 879 2.27 2.11 -21.00
C GLU A 879 2.88 3.32 -20.28
N ARG A 880 4.19 3.54 -20.50
CA ARG A 880 4.95 4.64 -19.92
C ARG A 880 5.79 5.35 -20.98
N PHE A 881 6.14 6.60 -20.68
CA PHE A 881 7.12 7.33 -21.46
C PHE A 881 8.52 6.76 -21.24
N ILE A 882 9.39 6.90 -22.24
CA ILE A 882 10.73 6.31 -22.22
C ILE A 882 11.69 6.96 -21.20
N HIS A 883 11.29 8.03 -20.51
CA HIS A 883 12.10 8.64 -19.46
C HIS A 883 12.10 7.80 -18.17
N GLU A 884 11.10 6.93 -17.99
CA GLU A 884 11.05 5.94 -16.91
C GLU A 884 11.40 4.56 -17.47
N PRO A 885 12.43 3.88 -16.94
CA PRO A 885 12.76 2.53 -17.39
C PRO A 885 11.61 1.58 -17.04
N ASN A 886 11.08 0.88 -18.06
CA ASN A 886 9.99 -0.08 -17.89
C ASN A 886 10.20 -1.31 -18.79
N GLU A 887 9.95 -2.49 -18.24
CA GLU A 887 9.76 -3.72 -19.02
C GLU A 887 8.26 -3.92 -19.28
N GLN A 888 7.80 -3.61 -20.48
CA GLN A 888 6.39 -3.82 -20.85
C GLN A 888 6.19 -5.22 -21.44
N LEU A 889 5.30 -6.01 -20.83
CA LEU A 889 4.95 -7.36 -21.29
C LEU A 889 3.87 -7.29 -22.39
N LEU A 890 4.12 -7.88 -23.56
CA LEU A 890 3.17 -7.86 -24.68
C LEU A 890 2.28 -9.12 -24.64
N LEU A 891 1.36 -9.15 -23.67
CA LEU A 891 0.50 -10.31 -23.37
C LEU A 891 -0.89 -10.24 -24.02
N ASN A 892 -1.32 -9.08 -24.52
CA ASN A 892 -2.63 -8.89 -25.16
C ASN A 892 -2.51 -7.99 -26.42
N PRO A 893 -2.44 -8.57 -27.63
CA PRO A 893 -2.34 -10.00 -27.94
C PRO A 893 -1.02 -10.63 -27.46
N ASN A 894 -1.06 -11.90 -27.02
CA ASN A 894 0.11 -12.57 -26.47
C ASN A 894 1.12 -12.91 -27.59
N TRP A 895 2.23 -12.17 -27.62
CA TRP A 895 3.33 -12.39 -28.56
C TRP A 895 4.54 -13.11 -27.94
N GLY A 896 4.48 -13.40 -26.64
CA GLY A 896 5.57 -14.05 -25.89
C GLY A 896 6.86 -13.24 -25.79
N ILE A 897 6.78 -11.91 -25.98
CA ILE A 897 7.91 -10.97 -25.92
C ILE A 897 7.63 -9.81 -24.95
N SER A 898 8.69 -9.24 -24.39
CA SER A 898 8.67 -7.95 -23.70
C SER A 898 9.55 -6.93 -24.42
N ILE A 899 9.25 -5.65 -24.19
CA ILE A 899 10.06 -4.52 -24.65
C ILE A 899 10.64 -3.78 -23.45
N GLU A 900 11.92 -3.43 -23.55
CA GLU A 900 12.63 -2.56 -22.62
C GLU A 900 13.27 -1.42 -23.44
N ILE A 901 12.74 -0.21 -23.28
CA ILE A 901 13.21 1.02 -23.93
C ILE A 901 13.38 2.09 -22.85
N GLU A 902 14.54 2.74 -22.84
CA GLU A 902 14.82 3.88 -21.96
C GLU A 902 15.46 5.04 -22.73
N LYS A 903 15.37 6.24 -22.15
CA LYS A 903 16.06 7.43 -22.62
C LYS A 903 17.47 7.46 -22.03
N GLY A 904 18.48 7.26 -22.87
CA GLY A 904 19.87 7.37 -22.44
C GLY A 904 20.29 8.79 -22.06
N SER A 905 21.17 8.90 -21.07
CA SER A 905 21.71 10.17 -20.59
C SER A 905 22.59 10.83 -21.66
N GLN A 906 22.36 12.12 -21.90
CA GLN A 906 23.12 12.85 -22.90
C GLN A 906 24.57 13.07 -22.40
N PRO A 907 25.60 12.83 -23.23
CA PRO A 907 26.97 13.18 -22.89
C PRO A 907 27.12 14.64 -22.41
N GLY A 908 27.77 14.88 -21.29
CA GLY A 908 27.80 16.21 -20.66
C GLY A 908 26.76 16.44 -19.56
N ASN A 909 25.92 15.45 -19.22
CA ASN A 909 24.98 15.55 -18.11
C ASN A 909 25.70 15.45 -16.76
N LEU A 910 25.54 16.46 -15.90
CA LEU A 910 26.31 16.55 -14.65
C LEU A 910 25.62 15.90 -13.44
N LEU A 911 24.52 15.16 -13.65
CA LEU A 911 23.94 14.32 -12.62
C LEU A 911 24.91 13.17 -12.29
N ALA A 912 25.19 12.96 -11.01
CA ALA A 912 26.24 12.03 -10.58
C ALA A 912 25.96 10.56 -10.95
N GLU A 913 24.69 10.19 -11.09
CA GLU A 913 24.24 8.84 -11.46
C GLU A 913 24.40 8.51 -12.95
N ASP A 914 24.63 9.52 -13.80
CA ASP A 914 24.63 9.36 -15.25
C ASP A 914 26.02 9.11 -15.88
N ASN A 915 27.10 9.07 -15.07
CA ASN A 915 28.49 8.99 -15.52
C ASN A 915 28.80 9.95 -16.69
N ASN A 916 28.23 11.16 -16.64
CA ASN A 916 28.37 12.17 -17.67
C ASN A 916 27.95 11.73 -19.09
N GLY A 917 27.07 10.72 -19.20
CA GLY A 917 26.62 10.10 -20.44
C GLY A 917 27.63 9.17 -21.11
N PHE A 918 28.71 8.79 -20.43
CA PHE A 918 29.65 7.78 -20.91
C PHE A 918 29.11 6.36 -20.68
N ILE A 919 29.01 5.58 -21.76
CA ILE A 919 28.45 4.21 -21.70
C ILE A 919 29.55 3.17 -21.53
N SER A 920 30.46 3.05 -22.50
CA SER A 920 31.57 2.08 -22.45
C SER A 920 32.61 2.36 -23.53
N ALA A 921 33.81 1.79 -23.35
CA ALA A 921 34.84 1.71 -24.36
C ALA A 921 35.58 0.37 -24.26
N SER A 922 35.90 -0.24 -25.41
CA SER A 922 36.67 -1.49 -25.46
C SER A 922 37.60 -1.52 -26.66
N VAL A 923 38.68 -2.31 -26.56
CA VAL A 923 39.63 -2.55 -27.65
C VAL A 923 39.84 -4.05 -27.82
N GLU A 924 39.69 -4.54 -29.04
CA GLU A 924 39.89 -5.95 -29.38
C GLU A 924 41.07 -6.12 -30.34
N PHE A 925 42.00 -7.02 -30.01
CA PHE A 925 43.10 -7.42 -30.88
C PHE A 925 42.82 -8.80 -31.44
N LYS A 926 43.01 -8.97 -32.76
CA LYS A 926 42.91 -10.29 -33.43
C LYS A 926 43.77 -11.38 -32.76
N ASP A 927 44.90 -11.00 -32.18
CA ASP A 927 45.73 -11.84 -31.32
C ASP A 927 45.93 -11.11 -29.98
N PRO A 928 45.22 -11.51 -28.91
CA PRO A 928 45.30 -10.85 -27.60
C PRO A 928 46.72 -10.85 -27.00
N SER A 929 47.61 -11.74 -27.44
CA SER A 929 49.01 -11.77 -26.98
C SER A 929 49.89 -10.70 -27.65
N LYS A 930 49.38 -10.01 -28.67
CA LYS A 930 50.10 -9.01 -29.48
C LYS A 930 49.38 -7.66 -29.46
N GLN A 931 49.41 -7.01 -28.29
CA GLN A 931 48.93 -5.64 -28.12
C GLN A 931 49.98 -4.66 -28.67
N TRP A 932 49.86 -4.32 -29.95
CA TRP A 932 50.83 -3.47 -30.65
C TRP A 932 50.48 -1.97 -30.61
N LEU A 933 49.26 -1.63 -30.19
CA LEU A 933 48.78 -0.26 -30.00
C LEU A 933 48.60 0.01 -28.50
N GLY A 934 49.43 0.87 -27.92
CA GLY A 934 49.44 1.15 -26.48
C GLY A 934 49.09 2.59 -26.08
N GLY A 935 49.02 3.52 -27.04
CA GLY A 935 48.72 4.94 -26.76
C GLY A 935 49.74 5.65 -25.86
N ILE A 936 49.42 6.89 -25.47
CA ILE A 936 50.10 7.63 -24.40
C ILE A 936 49.08 7.77 -23.27
N PRO A 937 49.29 7.11 -22.11
CA PRO A 937 48.36 7.20 -20.99
C PRO A 937 48.43 8.59 -20.35
N ASP A 938 47.29 9.03 -19.84
CA ASP A 938 47.17 10.24 -19.04
C ASP A 938 47.82 10.10 -17.65
N SER A 939 48.02 11.23 -16.96
CA SER A 939 48.53 11.30 -15.59
C SER A 939 48.08 12.60 -14.91
N ASP A 940 47.39 12.51 -13.77
CA ASP A 940 46.90 13.66 -12.99
C ASP A 940 48.00 14.44 -12.24
N LEU A 941 49.26 14.03 -12.41
CA LEU A 941 50.40 14.73 -11.83
C LEU A 941 50.72 15.96 -12.69
N GLU A 942 51.36 16.97 -12.10
CA GLU A 942 51.88 18.15 -12.80
C GLU A 942 53.07 17.78 -13.72
N ASN A 943 52.79 17.04 -14.80
CA ASN A 943 53.78 16.53 -15.73
C ASN A 943 53.25 16.53 -17.18
N PRO A 944 54.12 16.40 -18.20
CA PRO A 944 53.70 16.52 -19.59
C PRO A 944 52.65 15.51 -20.09
N PHE A 945 52.41 14.42 -19.35
CA PHE A 945 51.40 13.39 -19.63
C PHE A 945 50.03 13.70 -19.04
N ASN A 946 49.82 14.80 -18.32
CA ASN A 946 48.48 15.33 -18.05
C ASN A 946 47.96 16.02 -19.32
N TRP A 947 47.27 15.28 -20.18
CA TRP A 947 46.75 15.74 -21.47
C TRP A 947 45.23 15.63 -21.58
N ILE A 948 44.57 14.93 -20.67
CA ILE A 948 43.13 14.93 -20.43
C ILE A 948 42.92 15.84 -19.22
N LEU A 949 42.20 16.95 -19.42
CA LEU A 949 41.97 17.97 -18.39
C LEU A 949 40.55 17.83 -17.83
N SER A 950 40.24 16.64 -17.33
CA SER A 950 38.98 16.33 -16.64
C SER A 950 39.09 16.60 -15.14
N GLY A 951 37.98 16.79 -14.42
CA GLY A 951 37.99 17.05 -12.98
C GLY A 951 37.75 18.52 -12.60
N THR A 952 38.09 18.87 -11.36
CA THR A 952 37.84 20.21 -10.76
C THR A 952 39.10 20.92 -10.24
N PHE A 953 40.27 20.35 -10.50
CA PHE A 953 41.55 20.84 -10.03
C PHE A 953 41.90 22.22 -10.59
N SER A 954 41.94 23.22 -9.70
CA SER A 954 42.28 24.60 -10.01
C SER A 954 43.02 25.22 -8.82
N GLN A 955 44.34 25.04 -8.71
CA GLN A 955 45.07 25.57 -7.54
C GLN A 955 46.32 26.42 -7.79
N SER A 956 46.76 26.65 -9.03
CA SER A 956 47.99 27.43 -9.23
C SER A 956 47.75 28.82 -9.86
N SER A 957 48.09 29.88 -9.11
CA SER A 957 48.11 31.26 -9.62
C SER A 957 49.35 31.55 -10.49
N GLU A 958 50.33 30.64 -10.53
CA GLU A 958 51.55 30.78 -11.32
C GLU A 958 51.29 30.42 -12.80
N LEU A 959 51.69 31.32 -13.71
CA LEU A 959 51.50 31.18 -15.16
C LEU A 959 51.96 29.82 -15.72
N ASN A 960 53.06 29.26 -15.18
CA ASN A 960 53.60 27.99 -15.66
C ASN A 960 52.80 26.77 -15.18
N ASN A 961 52.07 26.85 -14.07
CA ASN A 961 51.44 25.68 -13.47
C ASN A 961 49.94 25.60 -13.80
N ARG A 962 49.39 26.65 -14.43
CA ARG A 962 48.04 26.64 -15.03
C ARG A 962 47.89 25.60 -16.14
N MET A 963 48.98 25.09 -16.72
CA MET A 963 48.90 24.13 -17.84
C MET A 963 48.32 22.76 -17.45
N TYR A 964 48.28 22.45 -16.15
CA TYR A 964 47.75 21.22 -15.56
C TYR A 964 46.42 21.44 -14.83
N ASN A 965 45.80 22.61 -15.00
CA ASN A 965 44.48 22.85 -14.43
C ASN A 965 43.43 22.20 -15.32
N ASP A 966 42.46 21.57 -14.67
CA ASP A 966 41.31 20.97 -15.33
C ASP A 966 40.45 22.05 -15.99
N TYR A 967 39.62 21.62 -16.93
CA TYR A 967 38.76 22.55 -17.63
C TYR A 967 37.63 23.07 -16.76
N ILE A 968 37.62 24.39 -16.55
CA ILE A 968 36.49 25.12 -15.97
C ILE A 968 35.92 26.05 -17.03
N LEU A 969 34.62 25.91 -17.30
CA LEU A 969 33.91 26.77 -18.23
C LEU A 969 33.85 28.20 -17.69
N GLU A 970 34.39 29.17 -18.41
CA GLU A 970 34.41 30.57 -17.96
C GLU A 970 33.00 31.19 -17.86
N SER A 971 32.03 30.64 -18.58
CA SER A 971 30.63 31.11 -18.60
C SER A 971 29.81 30.67 -17.38
N THR A 972 30.08 29.48 -16.84
CA THR A 972 29.30 28.88 -15.74
C THR A 972 30.11 28.70 -14.45
N GLY A 973 31.45 28.70 -14.54
CA GLY A 973 32.34 28.39 -13.42
C GLY A 973 32.39 26.90 -13.07
N SER A 974 31.82 26.03 -13.88
CA SER A 974 31.72 24.58 -13.65
C SER A 974 32.64 23.79 -14.57
N SER A 975 33.10 22.62 -14.12
CA SER A 975 33.77 21.64 -14.98
C SER A 975 32.75 20.93 -15.88
N PRO A 976 33.08 20.66 -17.16
CA PRO A 976 32.25 19.83 -18.04
C PRO A 976 32.33 18.33 -17.71
N ASP A 977 33.29 17.90 -16.87
CA ASP A 977 33.45 16.52 -16.43
C ASP A 977 34.02 16.49 -15.00
N PRO A 978 33.24 16.91 -13.99
CA PRO A 978 33.74 17.12 -12.63
C PRO A 978 34.12 15.84 -11.89
N ASN A 979 33.58 14.69 -12.31
CA ASN A 979 33.78 13.38 -11.70
C ASN A 979 34.81 12.53 -12.46
N GLU A 980 35.47 13.08 -13.49
CA GLU A 980 36.54 12.40 -14.23
C GLU A 980 36.06 11.18 -15.05
N ASP A 981 34.77 11.17 -15.46
CA ASP A 981 34.13 10.02 -16.12
C ASP A 981 34.80 9.66 -17.48
N TYR A 982 35.34 10.66 -18.19
CA TYR A 982 36.04 10.47 -19.46
C TYR A 982 37.57 10.32 -19.34
N GLU A 983 38.13 10.38 -18.13
CA GLU A 983 39.58 10.42 -17.92
C GLU A 983 40.28 9.10 -18.22
N THR A 984 39.64 7.98 -17.86
CA THR A 984 40.29 6.66 -17.87
C THR A 984 40.01 5.84 -19.12
N ILE A 985 39.39 6.42 -20.15
CA ILE A 985 38.98 5.71 -21.36
C ILE A 985 40.18 5.02 -22.03
N LEU A 986 40.08 3.70 -22.13
CA LEU A 986 41.13 2.81 -22.65
C LEU A 986 42.51 3.09 -21.98
N PHE A 987 42.53 3.12 -20.64
CA PHE A 987 43.71 3.41 -19.82
C PHE A 987 44.24 4.84 -20.00
N GLY A 988 43.33 5.81 -20.19
CA GLY A 988 43.66 7.23 -20.38
C GLY A 988 44.39 7.51 -21.69
N THR A 989 44.10 6.72 -22.74
CA THR A 989 44.75 6.89 -24.06
C THR A 989 43.82 7.52 -25.10
N TRP A 990 42.54 7.67 -24.77
CA TRP A 990 41.50 8.29 -25.60
C TRP A 990 40.72 9.27 -24.74
N ALA A 991 40.30 10.39 -25.33
CA ALA A 991 39.44 11.35 -24.67
C ALA A 991 38.60 12.12 -25.69
N PRO A 992 37.41 12.64 -25.31
CA PRO A 992 36.73 13.67 -26.07
C PRO A 992 37.66 14.84 -26.36
N TYR A 993 37.65 15.34 -27.61
CA TYR A 993 38.52 16.44 -28.02
C TYR A 993 38.39 17.69 -27.12
N ARG A 994 37.18 17.93 -26.58
CA ARG A 994 36.89 19.02 -25.63
C ARG A 994 37.69 18.92 -24.33
N LEU A 995 38.01 17.70 -23.88
CA LEU A 995 38.75 17.45 -22.65
C LEU A 995 40.26 17.35 -22.86
N CYS A 996 40.73 17.40 -24.10
CA CYS A 996 42.16 17.37 -24.42
C CYS A 996 42.85 18.72 -24.18
N ARG A 997 44.06 18.72 -23.63
CA ARG A 997 44.90 19.91 -23.38
C ARG A 997 45.16 20.76 -24.63
N TYR A 998 44.99 22.09 -24.52
CA TYR A 998 45.34 23.06 -25.58
C TYR A 998 46.61 23.90 -25.33
N ARG A 999 46.99 24.09 -24.07
CA ARG A 999 48.04 25.04 -23.67
C ARG A 999 49.43 24.55 -24.10
N ASN A 1000 50.20 25.43 -24.73
CA ASN A 1000 51.58 25.19 -25.18
C ASN A 1000 52.50 26.41 -24.91
N ASP A 1001 52.14 27.22 -23.91
CA ASP A 1001 52.75 28.51 -23.61
C ASP A 1001 54.00 28.41 -22.69
N ALA A 1002 54.50 27.20 -22.40
CA ALA A 1002 55.66 27.01 -21.53
C ALA A 1002 56.58 25.81 -21.91
N PRO A 1003 57.87 25.83 -21.51
CA PRO A 1003 58.84 24.81 -21.88
C PRO A 1003 58.56 23.48 -21.17
N GLY A 1004 58.07 22.47 -21.90
CA GLY A 1004 57.77 21.13 -21.37
C GLY A 1004 56.42 20.53 -21.79
N ALA A 1005 55.56 21.31 -22.47
CA ALA A 1005 54.22 20.89 -22.88
C ALA A 1005 54.21 19.96 -24.13
N VAL A 1006 54.83 18.78 -24.08
CA VAL A 1006 55.04 17.88 -25.25
C VAL A 1006 53.84 17.03 -25.70
N ASN A 1007 52.65 17.18 -25.11
CA ASN A 1007 51.44 16.39 -25.41
C ASN A 1007 50.15 17.22 -25.26
N ALA A 1008 50.03 18.33 -25.99
CA ALA A 1008 48.73 18.97 -26.15
C ALA A 1008 48.09 18.35 -27.42
N PRO A 1009 46.88 17.78 -27.39
CA PRO A 1009 46.17 17.34 -28.60
C PRO A 1009 45.17 18.38 -29.16
N ALA A 1010 44.60 19.27 -28.33
CA ALA A 1010 43.68 20.31 -28.77
C ALA A 1010 44.35 21.60 -29.31
N ASN A 1011 43.90 22.11 -30.45
CA ASN A 1011 44.53 23.19 -31.19
C ASN A 1011 44.62 24.54 -30.45
N ASP A 1012 43.49 25.08 -29.94
CA ASP A 1012 43.42 26.40 -29.28
C ASP A 1012 42.43 26.37 -28.10
N LYS A 1013 42.56 27.33 -27.16
CA LYS A 1013 41.59 27.63 -26.10
C LYS A 1013 40.17 27.76 -26.64
N ARG A 1014 40.00 28.35 -27.82
CA ARG A 1014 38.66 28.55 -28.42
C ARG A 1014 37.94 27.24 -28.73
N ASP A 1015 38.70 26.19 -29.01
CA ASP A 1015 38.13 24.91 -29.45
C ASP A 1015 37.68 24.04 -28.26
N VAL A 1016 38.12 24.38 -27.04
CA VAL A 1016 37.85 23.59 -25.82
C VAL A 1016 37.28 24.41 -24.64
N VAL A 1017 37.43 25.74 -24.63
CA VAL A 1017 36.96 26.67 -23.55
C VAL A 1017 35.99 27.74 -24.04
N ASP A 1018 36.30 28.49 -25.11
CA ASP A 1018 35.57 29.74 -25.49
C ASP A 1018 34.53 29.53 -26.62
N LEU A 1019 33.67 28.53 -26.52
CA LEU A 1019 32.67 28.27 -27.58
C LEU A 1019 31.64 29.41 -27.72
N SER A 1020 31.51 29.97 -28.92
CA SER A 1020 30.19 30.36 -29.39
C SER A 1020 29.38 29.07 -29.57
N MET A 1021 28.15 29.01 -29.07
CA MET A 1021 27.23 27.86 -29.01
C MET A 1021 26.93 27.10 -30.35
N ASN A 1022 27.72 27.30 -31.42
CA ASN A 1022 27.48 26.81 -32.78
C ASN A 1022 28.63 25.97 -33.38
N ALA A 1023 29.64 25.52 -32.61
CA ALA A 1023 30.80 24.80 -33.19
C ALA A 1023 30.70 23.26 -33.17
N GLY A 1024 29.69 22.67 -32.50
CA GLY A 1024 29.52 21.20 -32.45
C GLY A 1024 30.61 20.45 -31.65
N LEU A 1025 31.31 21.13 -30.74
CA LEU A 1025 32.40 20.58 -29.90
C LEU A 1025 31.97 20.40 -28.43
N GLU A 1026 30.66 20.34 -28.18
CA GLU A 1026 30.08 20.03 -26.88
C GLU A 1026 30.13 18.54 -26.61
N LEU A 1027 30.23 18.14 -25.32
CA LEU A 1027 30.12 16.72 -24.96
C LEU A 1027 28.80 16.17 -25.51
N ALA A 1028 27.72 16.94 -25.43
CA ALA A 1028 26.40 16.65 -25.98
C ALA A 1028 26.37 16.32 -27.50
N ALA A 1029 27.42 16.65 -28.25
CA ALA A 1029 27.57 16.34 -29.67
C ALA A 1029 28.43 15.10 -29.96
N LEU A 1030 28.89 14.39 -28.92
CA LEU A 1030 29.65 13.16 -29.06
C LEU A 1030 28.80 12.04 -29.68
N ASN A 1031 29.44 11.23 -30.51
CA ASN A 1031 28.85 10.06 -31.14
C ASN A 1031 29.65 8.82 -30.77
N SER A 1032 29.01 7.66 -30.75
CA SER A 1032 29.71 6.37 -30.65
C SER A 1032 30.61 6.17 -31.88
N VAL A 1033 31.86 5.78 -31.66
CA VAL A 1033 32.85 5.61 -32.74
C VAL A 1033 33.45 4.21 -32.70
N THR A 1034 33.54 3.57 -33.86
CA THR A 1034 34.25 2.29 -34.02
C THR A 1034 35.46 2.51 -34.92
N VAL A 1035 36.66 2.28 -34.40
CA VAL A 1035 37.91 2.42 -35.14
C VAL A 1035 38.51 1.03 -35.39
N VAL A 1036 38.68 0.67 -36.66
CA VAL A 1036 39.26 -0.61 -37.07
C VAL A 1036 40.59 -0.38 -37.76
N ILE A 1037 41.68 -0.85 -37.16
CA ILE A 1037 43.00 -0.83 -37.80
C ILE A 1037 43.28 -2.19 -38.42
N THR A 1038 43.39 -2.23 -39.75
CA THR A 1038 43.55 -3.47 -40.51
C THR A 1038 44.65 -3.35 -41.55
N ASN A 1039 45.33 -4.46 -41.84
CA ASN A 1039 46.27 -4.55 -42.97
C ASN A 1039 45.56 -4.85 -44.32
N ASP A 1040 44.25 -5.08 -44.30
CA ASP A 1040 43.42 -5.25 -45.49
C ASP A 1040 43.14 -3.90 -46.13
N LYS A 1041 43.97 -3.55 -47.11
CA LYS A 1041 43.89 -2.29 -47.87
C LYS A 1041 42.55 -2.03 -48.55
N SER A 1042 41.75 -3.08 -48.80
CA SER A 1042 40.43 -2.90 -49.41
C SER A 1042 39.41 -2.26 -48.48
N LYS A 1043 39.69 -2.22 -47.17
CA LYS A 1043 38.82 -1.68 -46.11
C LYS A 1043 39.30 -0.34 -45.56
N TRP A 1044 40.32 0.23 -46.18
CA TRP A 1044 40.92 1.49 -45.74
C TRP A 1044 40.00 2.67 -46.08
N SER A 1045 39.74 3.51 -45.09
CA SER A 1045 38.98 4.75 -45.25
C SER A 1045 39.96 5.91 -45.49
N ARG A 1046 39.55 6.88 -46.32
CA ARG A 1046 40.36 8.08 -46.55
C ARG A 1046 40.37 8.94 -45.30
N VAL A 1047 41.56 9.28 -44.81
CA VAL A 1047 41.72 10.10 -43.61
C VAL A 1047 42.53 11.36 -43.91
N PRO A 1048 42.09 12.53 -43.42
CA PRO A 1048 42.95 13.69 -43.39
C PRO A 1048 44.13 13.40 -42.45
N VAL A 1049 45.34 13.57 -42.97
CA VAL A 1049 46.55 13.51 -42.17
C VAL A 1049 46.76 14.88 -41.57
N ILE A 1050 46.65 14.96 -40.26
CA ILE A 1050 46.74 16.22 -39.52
C ILE A 1050 48.13 16.33 -38.87
N GLU A 1051 48.74 17.51 -38.92
CA GLU A 1051 50.00 17.79 -38.26
C GLU A 1051 49.79 18.06 -36.76
N THR A 1052 50.32 17.18 -35.93
CA THR A 1052 50.17 17.24 -34.46
C THR A 1052 51.34 17.93 -33.76
N ASN A 1053 52.15 18.72 -34.49
CA ASN A 1053 53.32 19.39 -33.94
C ASN A 1053 52.99 20.52 -32.94
N ASP A 1054 53.96 20.89 -32.11
CA ASP A 1054 53.85 21.94 -31.08
C ASP A 1054 54.03 23.38 -31.62
N GLU A 1055 53.90 23.64 -32.93
CA GLU A 1055 54.11 24.97 -33.53
C GLU A 1055 52.82 25.59 -34.12
N ASN A 1056 52.89 26.80 -34.69
CA ASN A 1056 51.76 27.60 -35.21
C ASN A 1056 50.92 26.93 -36.35
N ASN A 1057 51.23 25.70 -36.76
CA ASN A 1057 50.52 24.93 -37.78
C ASN A 1057 49.92 23.62 -37.23
N ARG A 1058 49.78 23.51 -35.91
CA ARG A 1058 49.14 22.39 -35.22
C ARG A 1058 47.70 22.18 -35.67
N MET A 1059 47.28 20.92 -35.69
CA MET A 1059 45.97 20.45 -36.14
C MET A 1059 45.55 20.92 -37.55
N ARG A 1060 46.53 21.33 -38.38
CA ARG A 1060 46.29 21.63 -39.80
C ARG A 1060 46.52 20.38 -40.64
N VAL A 1061 45.78 20.30 -41.76
CA VAL A 1061 46.03 19.28 -42.79
C VAL A 1061 47.50 19.35 -43.22
N LYS A 1062 48.14 18.20 -43.20
CA LYS A 1062 49.57 18.03 -43.49
C LYS A 1062 49.90 18.60 -44.86
N THR A 1063 50.99 19.34 -44.95
CA THR A 1063 51.37 20.04 -46.19
C THR A 1063 52.08 19.17 -47.24
N LYS A 1064 52.24 17.86 -46.98
CA LYS A 1064 52.86 16.92 -47.93
C LYS A 1064 51.83 16.35 -48.89
N LEU A 1065 52.31 15.89 -50.05
CA LEU A 1065 51.53 15.20 -51.06
C LEU A 1065 50.73 14.05 -50.47
N SER A 1066 49.47 13.96 -50.87
CA SER A 1066 48.59 12.85 -50.52
C SER A 1066 49.09 11.54 -51.14
N VAL A 1067 48.73 10.41 -50.55
CA VAL A 1067 49.07 9.07 -51.06
C VAL A 1067 47.82 8.28 -51.42
N ASP A 1068 47.87 7.46 -52.47
CA ASP A 1068 46.81 6.53 -52.87
C ASP A 1068 46.76 5.28 -51.96
N LYS A 1069 45.80 4.38 -52.18
CA LYS A 1069 45.65 3.12 -51.40
C LYS A 1069 46.84 2.17 -51.52
N ASP A 1070 47.65 2.34 -52.55
CA ASP A 1070 48.88 1.60 -52.76
C ASP A 1070 50.09 2.26 -52.09
N GLY A 1071 49.94 3.49 -51.61
CA GLY A 1071 50.95 4.29 -50.93
C GLY A 1071 51.76 5.19 -51.87
N ASN A 1072 51.30 5.41 -53.10
CA ASN A 1072 51.97 6.27 -54.08
C ASN A 1072 51.55 7.73 -53.89
N GLU A 1073 52.50 8.65 -53.88
CA GLU A 1073 52.21 10.10 -53.81
C GLU A 1073 51.46 10.59 -55.06
N VAL A 1074 50.57 11.58 -54.89
CA VAL A 1074 49.79 12.20 -55.99
C VAL A 1074 50.66 12.80 -57.09
N ASP A 1075 51.90 13.16 -56.76
CA ASP A 1075 52.86 13.66 -57.72
C ASP A 1075 54.11 12.80 -57.79
N THR A 1076 54.29 12.11 -58.91
CA THR A 1076 55.54 11.41 -59.28
C THR A 1076 56.43 12.23 -60.21
N THR A 1077 56.04 13.47 -60.54
CA THR A 1077 56.62 14.33 -61.58
C THR A 1077 57.50 15.47 -61.05
N GLY A 1078 57.50 15.75 -59.73
CA GLY A 1078 58.51 16.59 -59.06
C GLY A 1078 58.09 18.02 -58.69
N TYR A 1079 56.79 18.29 -58.56
CA TYR A 1079 56.18 19.54 -58.10
C TYR A 1079 56.24 19.78 -56.59
N GLY A 1080 56.88 18.91 -55.79
CA GLY A 1080 57.00 19.01 -54.33
C GLY A 1080 57.65 20.28 -53.74
N GLY A 1081 58.00 21.29 -54.57
CA GLY A 1081 58.45 22.61 -54.16
C GLY A 1081 57.54 23.78 -54.62
N ALA A 1082 56.41 23.52 -55.27
CA ALA A 1082 55.42 24.52 -55.66
C ALA A 1082 54.52 24.93 -54.48
N SER A 1083 53.81 26.06 -54.58
CA SER A 1083 52.86 26.45 -53.52
C SER A 1083 51.65 25.53 -53.50
N ASN A 1084 51.07 25.29 -52.32
CA ASN A 1084 49.93 24.38 -52.14
C ASN A 1084 48.76 24.67 -53.09
N SER A 1085 48.48 25.95 -53.37
CA SER A 1085 47.42 26.34 -54.32
C SER A 1085 47.68 25.84 -55.75
N ILE A 1086 48.94 25.79 -56.17
CA ILE A 1086 49.32 25.32 -57.52
C ILE A 1086 49.26 23.79 -57.57
N ILE A 1087 49.67 23.13 -56.49
CA ILE A 1087 49.62 21.68 -56.34
C ILE A 1087 48.16 21.20 -56.35
N GLU A 1088 47.28 21.81 -55.55
CA GLU A 1088 45.86 21.45 -55.54
C GLU A 1088 45.19 21.65 -56.90
N ASP A 1089 45.36 22.82 -57.55
CA ASP A 1089 44.75 23.09 -58.86
C ASP A 1089 45.24 22.13 -59.98
N SER A 1090 46.47 21.60 -59.86
CA SER A 1090 47.11 20.82 -60.93
C SER A 1090 47.06 19.31 -60.71
N LEU A 1091 46.89 18.86 -59.47
CA LEU A 1091 47.01 17.46 -59.06
C LEU A 1091 45.73 16.94 -58.37
N SER A 1092 44.69 17.78 -58.21
CA SER A 1092 43.36 17.30 -57.84
C SER A 1092 42.85 16.34 -58.91
N SER A 1093 42.30 15.21 -58.47
CA SER A 1093 41.76 14.17 -59.34
C SER A 1093 40.29 13.95 -59.02
N ASN A 1094 39.49 13.59 -60.02
CA ASN A 1094 38.12 13.10 -59.79
C ASN A 1094 38.07 11.57 -59.86
N ASN A 1095 39.22 10.90 -59.96
CA ASN A 1095 39.31 9.45 -59.89
C ASN A 1095 39.48 9.03 -58.44
N GLU A 1096 38.53 8.27 -57.91
CA GLU A 1096 38.55 7.79 -56.54
C GLU A 1096 39.85 7.07 -56.18
N GLU A 1097 40.44 6.34 -57.13
CA GLU A 1097 41.65 5.54 -56.93
C GLU A 1097 42.94 6.36 -56.94
N ASP A 1098 42.85 7.66 -57.19
CA ASP A 1098 43.98 8.58 -57.24
C ASP A 1098 44.27 9.17 -55.86
N ALA A 1099 45.54 9.32 -55.53
CA ALA A 1099 46.01 10.00 -54.33
C ALA A 1099 45.48 11.44 -54.22
N GLY A 1100 45.17 12.08 -55.35
CA GLY A 1100 44.65 13.45 -55.44
C GLY A 1100 43.14 13.59 -55.37
N TYR A 1101 42.39 12.52 -55.10
CA TYR A 1101 40.93 12.52 -55.22
C TYR A 1101 40.21 13.54 -54.31
N ILE A 1102 40.62 13.63 -53.05
CA ILE A 1102 40.02 14.57 -52.08
C ILE A 1102 40.81 15.87 -52.05
N SER A 1103 42.13 15.77 -51.89
CA SER A 1103 43.07 16.86 -52.04
C SER A 1103 44.41 16.26 -52.43
N ALA A 1104 45.17 16.99 -53.24
CA ALA A 1104 46.54 16.63 -53.57
C ALA A 1104 47.50 16.71 -52.36
N ILE A 1105 47.06 17.26 -51.23
CA ILE A 1105 47.90 17.49 -50.05
C ILE A 1105 47.18 17.03 -48.77
N GLY A 1106 47.90 16.30 -47.93
CA GLY A 1106 47.50 16.00 -46.56
C GLY A 1106 46.34 15.03 -46.41
N MET A 1107 46.05 14.24 -47.44
CA MET A 1107 45.11 13.12 -47.38
C MET A 1107 45.86 11.80 -47.53
N GLY A 1108 45.36 10.74 -46.92
CA GLY A 1108 45.89 9.39 -47.07
C GLY A 1108 44.76 8.37 -47.15
N TRP A 1109 45.08 7.23 -47.75
CA TRP A 1109 44.30 6.01 -47.65
C TRP A 1109 44.75 5.16 -46.48
#